data_AF-M0JHX0-F1
#
_entry.id   AF-M0JHX0-F1
#
_cell.length_a   1.000
_cell.length_b   1.000
_cell.length_c   1.000
_cell.angle_alpha   90.00
_cell.angle_beta   90.00
_cell.angle_gamma   90.00
#
_symmetry.space_group_name_H-M   'P 1'
#
loop_
_entity.id
_entity.type
_entity.pdbx_description
1 polymer ?
#
loop_
_entity_poly.entity_id
_entity_poly.type
_entity_poly.pdbx_seq_one_letter_code
_entity_poly.pdbx_strand_id
1 'polypeptide(L)'
;MVENFSEKADFIWSIADLLRGDYKQSEYQKVILPLTVLRRLDCVTQRNKEDVLERYEQLQKQGIKNVAPALKKAAGEKVYNTSEYTFKSLCSDPDQIASNLQYYINSYDEETKEIFEKFDFGHQIQRLEDADLLYKIIRQFAELDLHPEDVPNEEMGYIYEELVRKFNELSNETAGEHFTPREVIELMVNLLFDEDDKVLTEEGVVRTVYDPACGTGGMLSVAEDHVRELNGGAKLHAFGQELNPETYAVCNSDMLIKGQNPDNIAYGNSFTNDGFADRSFDYMLSNPPFGVSWKKVREYIEQEHEEKGKDGRFDAGTPRVSDGSLLFLQHMASKMKPPEEGGSRIAIVFNGSPLFNGGPNSGESAIRRWIIENDWLEAVIGLPNRLFYNTEIYTYVWILSNAKSERRQGRVQLIDAREMYVELEEGLGDKKYKISKNHISEISKIFGEMEESNRSKFYDNDDFGYRRIVVDRPLRMSFQVTDERIQKLKKEKAFSNRDEETQQHVIDALSSLDSDKQWMNKDEFLNQVELTFNMRNVDVRKSVYNAIVRALGERNSDADIVTDSNGDAEYDIDRREREKIPLGSDPYEYFERNIEPYAPNAWINDDSKYYDEDGDLGIVGYEINFLEKFLSSDPSSSVEEINEEISIIKSEISSKTQELLNKKHEIITRSLEDSDGLKSGPSWLVGIPENWDSSPLKYNVSIETGSTPKTTVDRYWDGEIPWFSPKDMKSDLLEDSQDHITKEALEETSISILPPKTVFVVVRGMILDRTLPVGLSEVPATINQDMKALRPDDHLLPEYLALLLRAISPLLLEVVKESSHGTKRLDTEDLENIEIPIPPVDEQRQILEDVERRTNKIDSKIDEIYRLRDDVEALEAAVGNQRQALLMSAVTGQLSDK
;
A
#
# COMPACT_ATOMS: atom_id res chain seq x y z
N MET A 1 16.54 0.18 32.44
CA MET A 1 16.31 1.63 32.50
C MET A 1 17.60 2.28 32.07
N VAL A 2 17.63 2.80 30.84
CA VAL A 2 18.74 3.57 30.28
C VAL A 2 18.42 5.03 30.54
N GLU A 3 18.88 5.57 31.67
CA GLU A 3 18.53 6.94 32.09
C GLU A 3 19.43 8.03 31.48
N ASN A 4 20.46 7.68 30.68
CA ASN A 4 21.50 8.64 30.28
C ASN A 4 21.86 8.72 28.77
N PHE A 5 21.09 8.05 27.89
CA PHE A 5 21.39 8.10 26.45
C PHE A 5 21.10 9.47 25.83
N SER A 6 20.09 10.21 26.34
CA SER A 6 19.71 11.53 25.83
C SER A 6 20.86 12.52 25.96
N GLU A 7 21.59 12.54 27.09
CA GLU A 7 22.71 13.46 27.28
C GLU A 7 23.82 13.24 26.24
N LYS A 8 24.13 11.98 25.90
CA LYS A 8 25.13 11.66 24.87
C LYS A 8 24.63 11.99 23.47
N ALA A 9 23.38 11.67 23.17
CA ALA A 9 22.76 12.01 21.90
C ALA A 9 22.66 13.53 21.70
N ASP A 10 22.31 14.28 22.76
CA ASP A 10 22.29 15.75 22.77
C ASP A 10 23.68 16.35 22.62
N PHE A 11 24.70 15.76 23.26
CA PHE A 11 26.08 16.18 23.05
C PHE A 11 26.53 15.95 21.62
N ILE A 12 26.35 14.74 21.06
CA ILE A 12 26.69 14.43 19.66
C ILE A 12 25.92 15.36 18.71
N TRP A 13 24.65 15.63 19.02
CA TRP A 13 23.83 16.59 18.27
C TRP A 13 24.40 18.02 18.32
N SER A 14 24.91 18.46 19.47
CA SER A 14 25.56 19.78 19.59
C SER A 14 26.82 19.91 18.73
N ILE A 15 27.48 18.79 18.37
CA ILE A 15 28.57 18.78 17.39
C ILE A 15 28.04 19.08 15.99
N ALA A 16 26.84 18.59 15.66
CA ALA A 16 26.19 18.85 14.37
C ALA A 16 25.89 20.34 14.16
N ASP A 17 25.64 21.09 15.22
CA ASP A 17 25.44 22.54 15.13
C ASP A 17 26.66 23.30 14.59
N LEU A 18 27.88 22.72 14.70
CA LEU A 18 29.09 23.30 14.10
C LEU A 18 29.05 23.27 12.57
N LEU A 19 28.21 22.43 11.96
CA LEU A 19 28.06 22.32 10.50
C LEU A 19 27.16 23.42 9.91
N ARG A 20 26.52 24.22 10.76
CA ARG A 20 25.54 25.23 10.34
C ARG A 20 26.18 26.32 9.50
N GLY A 21 25.68 26.45 8.27
CA GLY A 21 26.14 27.43 7.28
C GLY A 21 26.91 26.79 6.13
N ASP A 22 27.75 25.79 6.42
CA ASP A 22 28.56 25.06 5.44
C ASP A 22 27.84 23.79 4.91
N TYR A 23 26.89 23.27 5.69
CA TYR A 23 26.04 22.14 5.33
C TYR A 23 24.56 22.51 5.40
N LYS A 24 23.76 21.89 4.54
CA LYS A 24 22.30 21.86 4.73
C LYS A 24 21.98 20.94 5.91
N GLN A 25 20.92 21.25 6.65
CA GLN A 25 20.48 20.44 7.80
C GLN A 25 20.26 18.95 7.44
N SER A 26 19.72 18.67 6.25
CA SER A 26 19.54 17.30 5.75
C SER A 26 20.84 16.54 5.47
N GLU A 27 21.98 17.24 5.38
CA GLU A 27 23.30 16.64 5.15
C GLU A 27 24.05 16.34 6.44
N TYR A 28 23.60 16.83 7.60
CA TYR A 28 24.34 16.67 8.86
C TYR A 28 24.59 15.20 9.22
N GLN A 29 23.61 14.33 8.93
CA GLN A 29 23.73 12.89 9.14
C GLN A 29 24.94 12.26 8.45
N LYS A 30 25.33 12.76 7.26
CA LYS A 30 26.46 12.27 6.47
C LYS A 30 27.81 12.50 7.15
N VAL A 31 27.87 13.40 8.13
CA VAL A 31 29.07 13.67 8.92
C VAL A 31 28.99 13.01 10.29
N ILE A 32 27.84 13.14 10.96
CA ILE A 32 27.71 12.77 12.37
C ILE A 32 27.57 11.27 12.56
N LEU A 33 26.85 10.55 11.70
CA LEU A 33 26.71 9.09 11.82
C LEU A 33 28.06 8.37 11.61
N PRO A 34 28.83 8.64 10.55
CA PRO A 34 30.13 8.00 10.36
C PRO A 34 31.11 8.30 11.50
N LEU A 35 31.11 9.52 12.02
CA LEU A 35 31.99 9.89 13.15
C LEU A 35 31.59 9.22 14.45
N THR A 36 30.29 9.04 14.69
CA THR A 36 29.78 8.29 15.85
C THR A 36 30.23 6.83 15.78
N VAL A 37 30.09 6.18 14.60
CA VAL A 37 30.57 4.81 14.35
C VAL A 37 32.09 4.72 14.52
N LEU A 38 32.82 5.62 13.87
CA LEU A 38 34.29 5.65 13.93
C LEU A 38 34.79 5.88 15.37
N ARG A 39 34.11 6.73 16.15
CA ARG A 39 34.49 6.96 17.55
C ARG A 39 34.25 5.73 18.40
N ARG A 40 33.14 5.01 18.19
CA ARG A 40 32.87 3.74 18.88
C ARG A 40 33.95 2.69 18.57
N LEU A 41 34.33 2.54 17.30
CA LEU A 41 35.39 1.63 16.87
C LEU A 41 36.77 2.05 17.40
N ASP A 42 37.07 3.36 17.49
CA ASP A 42 38.29 3.85 18.13
C ASP A 42 38.34 3.45 19.61
N CYS A 43 37.25 3.66 20.37
CA CYS A 43 37.18 3.23 21.77
C CYS A 43 37.49 1.73 21.93
N VAL A 44 36.88 0.88 21.10
CA VAL A 44 37.08 -0.59 21.11
C VAL A 44 38.53 -0.95 20.79
N THR A 45 39.08 -0.40 19.70
CA THR A 45 40.43 -0.75 19.24
C THR A 45 41.56 -0.09 20.05
N GLN A 46 41.26 0.99 20.79
CA GLN A 46 42.25 1.71 21.58
C GLN A 46 42.84 0.88 22.73
N ARG A 47 42.04 -0.01 23.35
CA ARG A 47 42.43 -0.74 24.57
C ARG A 47 43.68 -1.62 24.40
N ASN A 48 43.77 -2.33 23.27
CA ASN A 48 44.85 -3.28 22.97
C ASN A 48 45.71 -2.80 21.78
N LYS A 49 45.75 -1.50 21.52
CA LYS A 49 46.40 -0.92 20.35
C LYS A 49 47.90 -1.22 20.30
N GLU A 50 48.60 -1.11 21.43
CA GLU A 50 50.04 -1.42 21.51
C GLU A 50 50.34 -2.88 21.15
N ASP A 51 49.52 -3.82 21.63
CA ASP A 51 49.65 -5.25 21.33
C ASP A 51 49.43 -5.53 19.83
N VAL A 52 48.43 -4.86 19.22
CA VAL A 52 48.16 -4.96 17.78
C VAL A 52 49.34 -4.43 16.97
N LEU A 53 49.90 -3.27 17.34
CA LEU A 53 51.02 -2.65 16.62
C LEU A 53 52.29 -3.49 16.73
N GLU A 54 52.63 -3.98 17.93
CA GLU A 54 53.78 -4.87 18.12
C GLU A 54 53.60 -6.15 17.29
N ARG A 55 52.41 -6.74 17.34
CA ARG A 55 52.10 -7.94 16.58
C ARG A 55 52.18 -7.70 15.07
N TYR A 56 51.68 -6.57 14.59
CA TYR A 56 51.71 -6.20 13.19
C TYR A 56 53.16 -6.04 12.70
N GLU A 57 54.01 -5.36 13.46
CA GLU A 57 55.42 -5.19 13.11
C GLU A 57 56.15 -6.56 13.04
N GLN A 58 55.87 -7.46 13.99
CA GLN A 58 56.40 -8.83 13.96
C GLN A 58 55.96 -9.60 12.72
N LEU A 59 54.68 -9.53 12.35
CA LEU A 59 54.13 -10.23 11.18
C LEU A 59 54.72 -9.68 9.87
N GLN A 60 54.92 -8.36 9.78
CA GLN A 60 55.57 -7.70 8.64
C GLN A 60 57.02 -8.17 8.49
N LYS A 61 57.79 -8.21 9.58
CA LYS A 61 59.17 -8.74 9.59
C LYS A 61 59.23 -10.22 9.17
N GLN A 62 58.17 -10.99 9.44
CA GLN A 62 58.04 -12.40 9.06
C GLN A 62 57.53 -12.60 7.62
N GLY A 63 57.11 -11.55 6.92
CA GLY A 63 56.56 -11.63 5.56
C GLY A 63 55.21 -12.35 5.48
N ILE A 64 54.44 -12.40 6.57
CA ILE A 64 53.12 -13.04 6.60
C ILE A 64 52.12 -12.14 5.89
N LYS A 65 51.44 -12.68 4.87
CA LYS A 65 50.43 -11.95 4.09
C LYS A 65 49.05 -11.91 4.76
N ASN A 66 48.60 -13.03 5.30
CA ASN A 66 47.31 -13.09 6.00
C ASN A 66 47.50 -12.74 7.48
N VAL A 67 47.43 -11.45 7.79
CA VAL A 67 47.65 -10.93 9.14
C VAL A 67 46.39 -10.93 10.01
N ALA A 68 45.19 -10.92 9.40
CA ALA A 68 43.93 -10.68 10.09
C ALA A 68 43.66 -11.62 11.28
N PRO A 69 43.83 -12.96 11.19
CA PRO A 69 43.57 -13.85 12.35
C PRO A 69 44.48 -13.56 13.55
N ALA A 70 45.73 -13.18 13.28
CA ALA A 70 46.71 -12.87 14.32
C ALA A 70 46.47 -11.49 14.94
N LEU A 71 46.03 -10.52 14.14
CA LEU A 71 45.73 -9.17 14.62
C LEU A 71 44.39 -9.09 15.37
N LYS A 72 43.33 -9.76 14.89
CA LYS A 72 42.06 -9.90 15.64
C LYS A 72 42.31 -10.54 17.02
N LYS A 73 43.17 -11.56 17.07
CA LYS A 73 43.59 -12.17 18.34
C LYS A 73 44.35 -11.20 19.26
N ALA A 74 45.23 -10.36 18.71
CA ALA A 74 45.98 -9.36 19.48
C ALA A 74 45.07 -8.21 19.97
N ALA A 75 44.10 -7.81 19.14
CA ALA A 75 43.09 -6.82 19.50
C ALA A 75 42.15 -7.32 20.60
N GLY A 76 41.98 -8.64 20.74
CA GLY A 76 40.97 -9.24 21.61
C GLY A 76 39.55 -9.11 21.06
N GLU A 77 39.41 -8.63 19.82
CA GLU A 77 38.17 -8.19 19.19
C GLU A 77 38.08 -8.70 17.74
N LYS A 78 36.91 -8.57 17.12
CA LYS A 78 36.72 -8.91 15.69
C LYS A 78 37.26 -7.85 14.73
N VAL A 79 37.51 -6.65 15.24
CA VAL A 79 38.04 -5.49 14.52
C VAL A 79 39.47 -5.18 14.99
N TYR A 80 40.32 -4.70 14.09
CA TYR A 80 41.63 -4.15 14.45
C TYR A 80 42.01 -2.95 13.59
N ASN A 81 42.92 -2.13 14.12
CA ASN A 81 43.48 -1.00 13.40
C ASN A 81 45.01 -0.98 13.53
N THR A 82 45.72 -0.85 12.41
CA THR A 82 47.20 -0.88 12.36
C THR A 82 47.84 0.50 12.33
N SER A 83 47.06 1.58 12.41
CA SER A 83 47.61 2.93 12.52
C SER A 83 48.12 3.17 13.94
N GLU A 84 49.18 3.96 14.07
CA GLU A 84 49.67 4.51 15.33
C GLU A 84 48.72 5.52 15.98
N TYR A 85 47.77 6.07 15.22
CA TYR A 85 46.88 7.12 15.69
C TYR A 85 45.71 6.58 16.52
N THR A 86 45.37 7.27 17.59
CA THR A 86 44.05 7.32 18.24
C THR A 86 43.38 8.65 17.91
N PHE A 87 42.07 8.78 18.16
CA PHE A 87 41.39 10.09 18.04
C PHE A 87 42.09 11.21 18.80
N LYS A 88 42.56 10.95 20.03
CA LYS A 88 43.30 11.94 20.82
C LYS A 88 44.61 12.36 20.14
N SER A 89 45.34 11.43 19.54
CA SER A 89 46.58 11.76 18.83
C SER A 89 46.37 12.39 17.46
N LEU A 90 45.25 12.13 16.77
CA LEU A 90 44.90 12.82 15.51
C LEU A 90 44.81 14.33 15.73
N CYS A 91 44.30 14.76 16.89
CA CYS A 91 44.25 16.17 17.27
C CYS A 91 45.62 16.80 17.60
N SER A 92 46.72 16.03 17.59
CA SER A 92 48.06 16.56 17.90
C SER A 92 48.75 17.23 16.71
N ASP A 93 48.27 17.00 15.49
CA ASP A 93 48.76 17.64 14.26
C ASP A 93 47.58 18.20 13.43
N PRO A 94 47.05 19.38 13.83
CA PRO A 94 45.88 19.97 13.18
C PRO A 94 46.06 20.25 11.69
N ASP A 95 47.28 20.60 11.26
CA ASP A 95 47.59 20.98 9.87
C ASP A 95 47.54 19.78 8.89
N GLN A 96 47.54 18.55 9.41
CA GLN A 96 47.49 17.31 8.64
C GLN A 96 46.30 16.43 9.07
N ILE A 97 45.29 16.99 9.72
CA ILE A 97 44.23 16.17 10.32
C ILE A 97 43.46 15.36 9.26
N ALA A 98 43.17 15.93 8.10
CA ALA A 98 42.47 15.24 7.01
C ALA A 98 43.25 14.02 6.50
N SER A 99 44.54 14.20 6.19
CA SER A 99 45.40 13.12 5.69
C SER A 99 45.63 12.04 6.74
N ASN A 100 45.83 12.44 8.00
CA ASN A 100 46.01 11.52 9.13
C ASN A 100 44.72 10.72 9.43
N LEU A 101 43.55 11.36 9.37
CA LEU A 101 42.26 10.69 9.58
C LEU A 101 41.95 9.69 8.45
N GLN A 102 42.20 10.07 7.20
CA GLN A 102 42.06 9.14 6.07
C GLN A 102 43.01 7.94 6.22
N TYR A 103 44.27 8.15 6.59
CA TYR A 103 45.20 7.05 6.88
C TYR A 103 44.71 6.17 8.04
N TYR A 104 44.19 6.78 9.11
CA TYR A 104 43.64 6.07 10.25
C TYR A 104 42.48 5.15 9.86
N ILE A 105 41.51 5.65 9.07
CA ILE A 105 40.39 4.85 8.54
C ILE A 105 40.91 3.74 7.62
N ASN A 106 41.82 4.06 6.70
CA ASN A 106 42.41 3.09 5.76
C ASN A 106 43.33 2.04 6.42
N SER A 107 43.60 2.17 7.72
CA SER A 107 44.40 1.22 8.51
C SER A 107 43.55 0.23 9.32
N TYR A 108 42.22 0.29 9.21
CA TYR A 108 41.34 -0.77 9.72
C TYR A 108 41.42 -2.05 8.87
N ASP A 109 40.82 -3.15 9.32
CA ASP A 109 40.53 -4.31 8.48
C ASP A 109 39.58 -3.98 7.31
N GLU A 110 39.59 -4.83 6.27
CA GLU A 110 38.86 -4.58 5.02
C GLU A 110 37.35 -4.50 5.26
N GLU A 111 36.81 -5.35 6.14
CA GLU A 111 35.39 -5.36 6.50
C GLU A 111 34.97 -4.00 7.11
N THR A 112 35.80 -3.45 8.00
CA THR A 112 35.55 -2.15 8.62
C THR A 112 35.74 -0.98 7.66
N LYS A 113 36.64 -1.08 6.65
CA LYS A 113 36.77 -0.05 5.62
C LYS A 113 35.53 0.07 4.76
N GLU A 114 34.93 -1.05 4.38
CA GLU A 114 33.71 -1.08 3.57
C GLU A 114 32.58 -0.26 4.23
N ILE A 115 32.44 -0.34 5.56
CA ILE A 115 31.48 0.46 6.34
C ILE A 115 31.64 1.96 6.03
N PHE A 116 32.86 2.48 6.01
CA PHE A 116 33.14 3.89 5.74
C PHE A 116 33.04 4.27 4.26
N GLU A 117 33.26 3.32 3.35
CA GLU A 117 32.98 3.50 1.92
C GLU A 117 31.48 3.66 1.67
N LYS A 118 30.62 2.89 2.35
CA LYS A 118 29.16 3.02 2.25
C LYS A 118 28.64 4.34 2.79
N PHE A 119 29.31 4.91 3.80
CA PHE A 119 29.02 6.26 4.27
C PHE A 119 29.51 7.38 3.32
N ASP A 120 30.29 7.07 2.29
CA ASP A 120 31.00 8.06 1.45
C ASP A 120 31.79 9.08 2.31
N PHE A 121 32.40 8.61 3.40
CA PHE A 121 32.93 9.51 4.42
C PHE A 121 34.20 10.26 3.96
N GLY A 122 34.96 9.68 3.03
CA GLY A 122 36.15 10.32 2.45
C GLY A 122 35.86 11.68 1.82
N HIS A 123 34.74 11.80 1.10
CA HIS A 123 34.29 13.07 0.53
C HIS A 123 33.94 14.09 1.63
N GLN A 124 33.29 13.64 2.71
CA GLN A 124 32.94 14.51 3.83
C GLN A 124 34.16 15.01 4.59
N ILE A 125 35.20 14.18 4.76
CA ILE A 125 36.47 14.61 5.37
C ILE A 125 37.06 15.80 4.60
N GLN A 126 37.11 15.72 3.26
CA GLN A 126 37.65 16.81 2.45
C GLN A 126 36.80 18.08 2.56
N ARG A 127 35.47 17.96 2.50
CA ARG A 127 34.57 19.10 2.64
C ARG A 127 34.65 19.77 4.02
N LEU A 128 34.85 18.99 5.09
CA LEU A 128 35.06 19.51 6.44
C LEU A 128 36.41 20.23 6.59
N GLU A 129 37.45 19.75 5.91
CA GLU A 129 38.76 20.39 5.88
C GLU A 129 38.68 21.74 5.15
N ASP A 130 38.08 21.76 3.96
CA ASP A 130 37.92 22.97 3.16
C ASP A 130 37.09 24.06 3.87
N ALA A 131 36.24 23.66 4.83
CA ALA A 131 35.42 24.53 5.67
C ALA A 131 36.08 24.91 7.02
N ASP A 132 37.32 24.50 7.29
CA ASP A 132 38.01 24.70 8.58
C ASP A 132 37.21 24.15 9.80
N LEU A 133 36.46 23.06 9.60
CA LEU A 133 35.61 22.42 10.61
C LEU A 133 36.17 21.11 11.14
N LEU A 134 36.95 20.38 10.33
CA LEU A 134 37.36 19.00 10.63
C LEU A 134 38.04 18.86 11.99
N TYR A 135 39.08 19.66 12.27
CA TYR A 135 39.77 19.65 13.57
C TYR A 135 38.84 19.90 14.76
N LYS A 136 37.91 20.85 14.65
CA LYS A 136 36.98 21.22 15.74
C LYS A 136 36.07 20.04 16.08
N ILE A 137 35.54 19.39 15.04
CA ILE A 137 34.61 18.27 15.17
C ILE A 137 35.32 17.03 15.74
N ILE A 138 36.46 16.63 15.16
CA ILE A 138 37.22 15.47 15.64
C ILE A 138 37.63 15.65 17.11
N ARG A 139 38.02 16.86 17.50
CA ARG A 139 38.36 17.18 18.88
C ARG A 139 37.18 16.99 19.83
N GLN A 140 35.96 17.38 19.45
CA GLN A 140 34.77 17.15 20.28
C GLN A 140 34.41 15.67 20.37
N PHE A 141 34.49 14.93 19.26
CA PHE A 141 34.29 13.47 19.29
C PHE A 141 35.33 12.75 20.15
N ALA A 142 36.58 13.22 20.19
CA ALA A 142 37.64 12.62 21.00
C ALA A 142 37.39 12.70 22.53
N GLU A 143 36.46 13.55 22.98
CA GLU A 143 36.05 13.64 24.39
C GLU A 143 35.00 12.60 24.78
N LEU A 144 34.32 11.98 23.81
CA LEU A 144 33.29 10.98 24.05
C LEU A 144 33.93 9.62 24.37
N ASP A 145 33.44 8.96 25.40
CA ASP A 145 33.68 7.53 25.57
C ASP A 145 32.44 6.74 25.15
N LEU A 146 32.59 5.95 24.09
CA LEU A 146 31.55 5.10 23.52
C LEU A 146 31.91 3.61 23.61
N HIS A 147 32.89 3.25 24.47
CA HIS A 147 33.27 1.85 24.65
C HIS A 147 32.07 1.01 25.14
N PRO A 148 31.89 -0.25 24.69
CA PRO A 148 30.77 -1.10 25.11
C PRO A 148 30.66 -1.35 26.62
N GLU A 149 31.75 -1.19 27.38
CA GLU A 149 31.73 -1.27 28.87
C GLU A 149 31.07 -0.05 29.54
N ASP A 150 31.16 1.14 28.93
CA ASP A 150 30.57 2.38 29.44
C ASP A 150 29.25 2.74 28.77
N VAL A 151 29.13 2.41 27.47
CA VAL A 151 27.94 2.58 26.64
C VAL A 151 27.56 1.23 26.05
N PRO A 152 26.77 0.42 26.78
CA PRO A 152 26.31 -0.89 26.32
C PRO A 152 25.66 -0.81 24.93
N ASN A 153 25.67 -1.92 24.18
CA ASN A 153 25.10 -1.95 22.83
C ASN A 153 23.63 -1.52 22.80
N GLU A 154 22.86 -1.83 23.84
CA GLU A 154 21.47 -1.35 23.97
C GLU A 154 21.41 0.19 24.05
N GLU A 155 22.20 0.80 24.92
CA GLU A 155 22.31 2.27 25.03
C GLU A 155 22.78 2.91 23.73
N MET A 156 23.75 2.29 23.05
CA MET A 156 24.23 2.77 21.77
C MET A 156 23.16 2.71 20.68
N GLY A 157 22.35 1.65 20.67
CA GLY A 157 21.18 1.53 19.81
C GLY A 157 20.25 2.74 19.96
N TYR A 158 19.93 3.11 21.20
CA TYR A 158 19.13 4.32 21.49
C TYR A 158 19.82 5.62 21.05
N ILE A 159 21.15 5.72 21.19
CA ILE A 159 21.88 6.92 20.71
C ILE A 159 21.77 7.03 19.19
N TYR A 160 22.00 5.94 18.44
CA TYR A 160 21.87 5.96 16.98
C TYR A 160 20.44 6.26 16.53
N GLU A 161 19.45 5.62 17.17
CA GLU A 161 18.02 5.90 16.98
C GLU A 161 17.72 7.37 17.09
N GLU A 162 18.17 7.98 18.18
CA GLU A 162 17.82 9.35 18.49
C GLU A 162 18.52 10.35 17.59
N LEU A 163 19.75 10.04 17.15
CA LEU A 163 20.44 10.82 16.13
C LEU A 163 19.72 10.75 14.78
N VAL A 164 19.40 9.54 14.30
CA VAL A 164 18.68 9.34 13.03
C VAL A 164 17.31 10.02 13.07
N ARG A 165 16.57 9.88 14.17
CA ARG A 165 15.28 10.56 14.38
C ARG A 165 15.42 12.07 14.23
N LYS A 166 16.35 12.69 14.97
CA LYS A 166 16.58 14.14 14.92
C LYS A 166 17.00 14.61 13.52
N PHE A 167 17.81 13.83 12.79
CA PHE A 167 18.17 14.17 11.41
C PHE A 167 16.98 14.11 10.45
N ASN A 168 16.11 13.11 10.58
CA ASN A 168 14.92 12.99 9.75
C ASN A 168 13.89 14.11 10.06
N GLU A 169 13.71 14.48 11.32
CA GLU A 169 12.88 15.63 11.71
C GLU A 169 13.37 16.94 11.06
N LEU A 170 14.69 17.13 10.94
CA LEU A 170 15.28 18.29 10.28
C LEU A 170 15.17 18.26 8.74
N SER A 171 15.19 17.08 8.11
CA SER A 171 15.25 16.97 6.65
C SER A 171 13.87 17.07 5.98
N ASN A 172 12.76 17.19 6.73
CA ASN A 172 11.45 17.05 6.11
C ASN A 172 11.11 15.59 5.78
N GLU A 173 12.08 14.65 5.85
CA GLU A 173 11.92 13.23 5.57
C GLU A 173 11.10 12.56 6.65
N THR A 174 10.35 11.51 6.30
CA THR A 174 9.41 10.87 7.21
C THR A 174 10.21 10.24 8.35
N ALA A 175 10.35 10.97 9.45
CA ALA A 175 11.01 10.53 10.66
C ALA A 175 10.29 9.31 11.22
N GLY A 176 10.76 8.12 10.88
CA GLY A 176 10.28 6.85 11.44
C GLY A 176 10.06 5.71 10.44
N GLU A 177 10.32 5.89 9.14
CA GLU A 177 10.34 4.77 8.17
C GLU A 177 11.43 3.71 8.48
N HIS A 178 12.35 4.00 9.39
CA HIS A 178 13.54 3.18 9.66
C HIS A 178 13.62 2.61 11.07
N PHE A 179 12.61 2.84 11.94
CA PHE A 179 12.68 2.36 13.32
C PHE A 179 11.40 1.74 13.86
N THR A 180 11.58 0.54 14.40
CA THR A 180 10.56 -0.18 15.17
C THR A 180 10.79 0.08 16.65
N PRO A 181 9.78 0.52 17.43
CA PRO A 181 9.93 0.72 18.86
C PRO A 181 10.43 -0.56 19.57
N ARG A 182 11.36 -0.41 20.51
CA ARG A 182 12.01 -1.55 21.19
C ARG A 182 11.03 -2.49 21.88
N GLU A 183 9.97 -1.96 22.47
CA GLU A 183 8.91 -2.78 23.09
C GLU A 183 8.13 -3.63 22.08
N VAL A 184 8.01 -3.19 20.82
CA VAL A 184 7.37 -3.97 19.75
C VAL A 184 8.33 -5.06 19.29
N ILE A 185 9.63 -4.75 19.16
CA ILE A 185 10.66 -5.75 18.86
C ILE A 185 10.72 -6.82 19.96
N GLU A 186 10.76 -6.42 21.24
CA GLU A 186 10.77 -7.34 22.39
C GLU A 186 9.52 -8.24 22.37
N LEU A 187 8.34 -7.67 22.07
CA LEU A 187 7.12 -8.46 21.89
C LEU A 187 7.24 -9.46 20.74
N MET A 188 7.66 -9.04 19.55
CA MET A 188 7.82 -9.92 18.40
C MET A 188 8.79 -11.07 18.70
N VAL A 189 9.93 -10.76 19.34
CA VAL A 189 10.93 -11.75 19.73
C VAL A 189 10.36 -12.78 20.72
N ASN A 190 9.63 -12.32 21.75
CA ASN A 190 8.97 -13.23 22.70
C ASN A 190 7.97 -14.16 22.00
N LEU A 191 7.11 -13.62 21.14
CA LEU A 191 6.11 -14.41 20.39
C LEU A 191 6.77 -15.40 19.43
N LEU A 192 7.89 -15.01 18.83
CA LEU A 192 8.64 -15.84 17.89
C LEU A 192 9.28 -17.05 18.58
N PHE A 193 9.79 -16.88 19.81
CA PHE A 193 10.50 -17.91 20.55
C PHE A 193 9.63 -18.74 21.50
N ASP A 194 8.40 -18.32 21.81
CA ASP A 194 7.52 -18.98 22.80
C ASP A 194 7.36 -20.51 22.62
N GLU A 195 7.16 -21.00 21.39
CA GLU A 195 7.03 -22.46 21.15
C GLU A 195 8.38 -23.20 21.17
N ASP A 196 9.50 -22.49 21.04
CA ASP A 196 10.86 -23.03 20.88
C ASP A 196 11.75 -22.86 22.12
N ASP A 197 11.22 -22.33 23.23
CA ASP A 197 11.96 -22.09 24.48
C ASP A 197 12.82 -23.28 24.94
N LYS A 198 12.31 -24.51 24.76
CA LYS A 198 13.07 -25.74 25.11
C LYS A 198 14.26 -25.99 24.21
N VAL A 199 14.13 -25.67 22.92
CA VAL A 199 15.19 -25.85 21.92
C VAL A 199 16.26 -24.77 22.11
N LEU A 200 15.86 -23.54 22.44
CA LEU A 200 16.77 -22.43 22.66
C LEU A 200 17.55 -22.54 23.98
N THR A 201 17.05 -23.34 24.94
CA THR A 201 17.72 -23.59 26.23
C THR A 201 18.67 -24.80 26.22
N GLU A 202 18.78 -25.54 25.10
CA GLU A 202 19.76 -26.62 24.94
C GLU A 202 21.20 -26.08 24.80
N GLU A 203 22.17 -26.75 25.44
CA GLU A 203 23.56 -26.30 25.46
C GLU A 203 24.21 -26.44 24.07
N GLY A 204 24.69 -25.32 23.52
CA GLY A 204 25.42 -25.29 22.25
C GLY A 204 24.54 -25.24 20.99
N VAL A 205 23.25 -24.94 21.12
CA VAL A 205 22.35 -24.75 19.96
C VAL A 205 22.77 -23.53 19.13
N VAL A 206 22.80 -23.74 17.81
CA VAL A 206 23.09 -22.70 16.80
C VAL A 206 21.85 -22.51 15.96
N ARG A 207 21.27 -21.30 16.00
CA ARG A 207 20.09 -20.92 15.22
C ARG A 207 20.39 -19.68 14.37
N THR A 208 19.54 -19.43 13.40
CA THR A 208 19.67 -18.31 12.46
C THR A 208 18.45 -17.40 12.54
N VAL A 209 18.68 -16.09 12.51
CA VAL A 209 17.62 -15.07 12.45
C VAL A 209 17.85 -14.17 11.23
N TYR A 210 16.80 -13.86 10.48
CA TYR A 210 16.87 -13.02 9.29
C TYR A 210 15.85 -11.89 9.26
N ASP A 211 16.29 -10.70 8.85
CA ASP A 211 15.45 -9.54 8.56
C ASP A 211 15.73 -9.00 7.13
N PRO A 212 14.78 -9.09 6.18
CA PRO A 212 14.96 -8.64 4.80
C PRO A 212 14.94 -7.13 4.62
N ALA A 213 14.65 -6.35 5.66
CA ALA A 213 14.65 -4.88 5.63
C ALA A 213 15.19 -4.38 6.98
N CYS A 214 16.43 -4.77 7.29
CA CYS A 214 16.93 -4.78 8.66
C CYS A 214 17.16 -3.39 9.27
N GLY A 215 17.11 -2.33 8.47
CA GLY A 215 17.39 -0.98 8.94
C GLY A 215 18.75 -0.95 9.64
N THR A 216 18.80 -0.30 10.79
CA THR A 216 20.01 -0.21 11.63
C THR A 216 20.33 -1.49 12.40
N GLY A 217 19.60 -2.59 12.17
CA GLY A 217 19.81 -3.88 12.83
C GLY A 217 19.15 -4.01 14.21
N GLY A 218 18.29 -3.07 14.61
CA GLY A 218 17.66 -3.06 15.93
C GLY A 218 16.94 -4.37 16.29
N MET A 219 16.21 -4.96 15.35
CA MET A 219 15.50 -6.23 15.53
C MET A 219 16.46 -7.40 15.76
N LEU A 220 17.46 -7.54 14.89
CA LEU A 220 18.48 -8.58 14.98
C LEU A 220 19.24 -8.51 16.31
N SER A 221 19.55 -7.29 16.74
CA SER A 221 20.26 -7.03 17.98
C SER A 221 19.46 -7.44 19.22
N VAL A 222 18.17 -7.13 19.27
CA VAL A 222 17.30 -7.51 20.41
C VAL A 222 17.07 -9.02 20.43
N ALA A 223 16.88 -9.65 19.27
CA ALA A 223 16.72 -11.11 19.17
C ALA A 223 17.96 -11.84 19.73
N GLU A 224 19.16 -11.39 19.38
CA GLU A 224 20.41 -11.96 19.91
C GLU A 224 20.54 -11.77 21.42
N ASP A 225 20.29 -10.55 21.91
CA ASP A 225 20.40 -10.23 23.33
C ASP A 225 19.41 -11.08 24.16
N HIS A 226 18.18 -11.26 23.67
CA HIS A 226 17.16 -12.11 24.30
C HIS A 226 17.57 -13.59 24.37
N VAL A 227 18.06 -14.17 23.27
CA VAL A 227 18.55 -15.57 23.27
C VAL A 227 19.71 -15.74 24.25
N ARG A 228 20.62 -14.77 24.32
CA ARG A 228 21.77 -14.81 25.24
C ARG A 228 21.33 -14.73 26.71
N GLU A 229 20.28 -13.97 27.02
CA GLU A 229 19.69 -13.91 28.35
C GLU A 229 19.03 -15.24 28.76
N LEU A 230 18.35 -15.90 27.83
CA LEU A 230 17.73 -17.22 28.06
C LEU A 230 18.80 -18.32 28.23
N ASN A 231 19.82 -18.31 27.39
CA ASN A 231 20.88 -19.31 27.37
C ASN A 231 22.21 -18.70 26.91
N GLY A 232 23.10 -18.41 27.87
CA GLY A 232 24.42 -17.84 27.58
C GLY A 232 25.34 -18.74 26.72
N GLY A 233 24.97 -20.00 26.50
CA GLY A 233 25.66 -20.93 25.60
C GLY A 233 25.03 -21.05 24.19
N ALA A 234 23.84 -20.51 23.98
CA ALA A 234 23.17 -20.50 22.67
C ALA A 234 23.82 -19.45 21.76
N LYS A 235 23.87 -19.75 20.45
CA LYS A 235 24.35 -18.82 19.43
C LYS A 235 23.27 -18.56 18.41
N LEU A 236 22.86 -17.30 18.33
CA LEU A 236 21.99 -16.80 17.26
C LEU A 236 22.88 -16.11 16.22
N HIS A 237 22.87 -16.62 14.99
CA HIS A 237 23.52 -15.97 13.86
C HIS A 237 22.53 -15.02 13.19
N ALA A 238 22.83 -13.72 13.26
CA ALA A 238 22.03 -12.68 12.65
C ALA A 238 22.36 -12.53 11.17
N PHE A 239 21.32 -12.41 10.35
CA PHE A 239 21.37 -12.10 8.92
C PHE A 239 20.44 -10.92 8.65
N GLY A 240 20.86 -10.00 7.79
CA GLY A 240 20.08 -8.81 7.49
C GLY A 240 20.32 -8.32 6.08
N GLN A 241 19.33 -7.65 5.49
CA GLN A 241 19.53 -6.96 4.23
C GLN A 241 18.96 -5.54 4.29
N GLU A 242 19.71 -4.56 3.76
CA GLU A 242 19.32 -3.16 3.78
C GLU A 242 19.67 -2.46 2.45
N LEU A 243 18.74 -1.62 1.98
CA LEU A 243 18.84 -0.87 0.75
C LEU A 243 19.63 0.44 0.92
N ASN A 244 19.43 1.14 2.03
CA ASN A 244 20.07 2.41 2.32
C ASN A 244 21.53 2.19 2.81
N PRO A 245 22.53 2.80 2.14
CA PRO A 245 23.93 2.52 2.43
C PRO A 245 24.38 3.00 3.82
N GLU A 246 23.88 4.14 4.30
CA GLU A 246 24.22 4.64 5.64
C GLU A 246 23.65 3.75 6.75
N THR A 247 22.40 3.32 6.58
CA THR A 247 21.68 2.46 7.52
C THR A 247 22.27 1.05 7.54
N TYR A 248 22.64 0.52 6.37
CA TYR A 248 23.47 -0.69 6.24
C TYR A 248 24.77 -0.57 7.03
N ALA A 249 25.49 0.54 6.88
CA ALA A 249 26.78 0.73 7.54
C ALA A 249 26.64 0.80 9.08
N VAL A 250 25.58 1.43 9.59
CA VAL A 250 25.24 1.39 11.02
C VAL A 250 24.98 -0.04 11.48
N CYS A 251 24.10 -0.78 10.79
CA CYS A 251 23.79 -2.18 11.12
C CYS A 251 25.02 -3.07 11.12
N ASN A 252 25.82 -3.02 10.05
CA ASN A 252 27.02 -3.82 9.90
C ASN A 252 28.03 -3.52 11.02
N SER A 253 28.19 -2.24 11.41
CA SER A 253 29.07 -1.85 12.52
C SER A 253 28.61 -2.40 13.87
N ASP A 254 27.30 -2.40 14.15
CA ASP A 254 26.75 -2.93 15.41
C ASP A 254 26.96 -4.44 15.49
N MET A 255 26.67 -5.15 14.39
CA MET A 255 26.88 -6.60 14.26
C MET A 255 28.36 -6.97 14.44
N LEU A 256 29.28 -6.21 13.84
CA LEU A 256 30.72 -6.42 13.99
C LEU A 256 31.16 -6.29 15.46
N ILE A 257 30.70 -5.25 16.17
CA ILE A 257 31.02 -5.02 17.59
C ILE A 257 30.44 -6.11 18.49
N LYS A 258 29.25 -6.63 18.15
CA LYS A 258 28.63 -7.77 18.84
C LYS A 258 29.31 -9.11 18.56
N GLY A 259 30.27 -9.13 17.63
CA GLY A 259 31.04 -10.32 17.29
C GLY A 259 30.37 -11.23 16.25
N GLN A 260 29.29 -10.75 15.61
CA GLN A 260 28.64 -11.39 14.48
C GLN A 260 29.52 -11.30 13.22
N ASN A 261 29.15 -12.05 12.19
CA ASN A 261 29.84 -12.01 10.91
C ASN A 261 29.31 -10.85 10.06
N PRO A 262 30.12 -9.83 9.70
CA PRO A 262 29.65 -8.72 8.88
C PRO A 262 29.14 -9.16 7.50
N ASP A 263 29.66 -10.26 6.93
CA ASP A 263 29.17 -10.82 5.66
C ASP A 263 27.72 -11.31 5.71
N ASN A 264 27.14 -11.45 6.92
CA ASN A 264 25.75 -11.81 7.08
C ASN A 264 24.81 -10.60 6.93
N ILE A 265 25.33 -9.39 6.75
CA ILE A 265 24.53 -8.21 6.42
C ILE A 265 24.79 -7.89 4.95
N ALA A 266 23.74 -7.99 4.13
CA ALA A 266 23.80 -7.72 2.70
C ALA A 266 23.36 -6.28 2.39
N TYR A 267 24.06 -5.66 1.44
CA TYR A 267 23.68 -4.35 0.90
C TYR A 267 22.94 -4.52 -0.43
N GLY A 268 21.77 -3.92 -0.55
CA GLY A 268 20.99 -3.87 -1.79
C GLY A 268 19.50 -4.15 -1.59
N ASN A 269 18.72 -4.03 -2.66
CA ASN A 269 17.28 -4.27 -2.63
C ASN A 269 16.97 -5.79 -2.51
N SER A 270 16.21 -6.19 -1.49
CA SER A 270 15.92 -7.60 -1.19
C SER A 270 15.13 -8.33 -2.29
N PHE A 271 14.42 -7.61 -3.15
CA PHE A 271 13.72 -8.19 -4.29
C PHE A 271 14.64 -8.39 -5.48
N THR A 272 15.37 -7.37 -5.92
CA THR A 272 16.19 -7.44 -7.15
C THR A 272 17.60 -7.98 -6.94
N ASN A 273 18.12 -7.90 -5.71
CA ASN A 273 19.45 -8.35 -5.32
C ASN A 273 19.37 -9.15 -4.01
N ASP A 274 18.64 -10.26 -4.01
CA ASP A 274 18.51 -11.14 -2.84
C ASP A 274 19.90 -11.62 -2.36
N GLY A 275 20.37 -11.06 -1.25
CA GLY A 275 21.69 -11.36 -0.68
C GLY A 275 21.81 -12.78 -0.13
N PHE A 276 20.67 -13.47 0.03
CA PHE A 276 20.59 -14.78 0.65
C PHE A 276 19.72 -15.74 -0.17
N ALA A 277 19.78 -15.66 -1.51
CA ALA A 277 19.00 -16.48 -2.45
C ALA A 277 18.93 -17.96 -2.06
N ASP A 278 20.08 -18.58 -1.75
CA ASP A 278 20.22 -20.01 -1.46
C ASP A 278 20.19 -20.36 0.05
N ARG A 279 19.65 -19.47 0.89
CA ARG A 279 19.59 -19.66 2.35
C ARG A 279 18.16 -19.84 2.84
N SER A 280 18.03 -20.60 3.92
CA SER A 280 16.82 -20.69 4.72
C SER A 280 17.16 -20.42 6.19
N PHE A 281 16.18 -19.92 6.95
CA PHE A 281 16.39 -19.39 8.31
C PHE A 281 15.45 -20.03 9.32
N ASP A 282 15.89 -20.19 10.57
CA ASP A 282 15.02 -20.70 11.65
C ASP A 282 13.96 -19.68 12.04
N TYR A 283 14.40 -18.43 12.19
CA TYR A 283 13.58 -17.32 12.63
C TYR A 283 13.68 -16.17 11.65
N MET A 284 12.57 -15.49 11.42
CA MET A 284 12.57 -14.26 10.63
C MET A 284 11.68 -13.23 11.30
N LEU A 285 12.14 -11.99 11.33
CA LEU A 285 11.35 -10.87 11.83
C LEU A 285 11.62 -9.63 11.00
N SER A 286 10.57 -8.85 10.74
CA SER A 286 10.71 -7.63 9.95
C SER A 286 9.59 -6.63 10.21
N ASN A 287 9.91 -5.35 10.03
CA ASN A 287 8.95 -4.27 9.88
C ASN A 287 9.23 -3.57 8.54
N PRO A 288 8.73 -4.13 7.42
CA PRO A 288 8.97 -3.55 6.12
C PRO A 288 8.27 -2.20 5.96
N PRO A 289 8.71 -1.35 5.00
CA PRO A 289 8.04 -0.08 4.72
C PRO A 289 6.55 -0.27 4.41
N PHE A 290 5.69 0.42 5.14
CA PHE A 290 4.23 0.26 5.01
C PHE A 290 3.70 0.89 3.73
N GLY A 291 2.97 0.10 2.94
CA GLY A 291 2.16 0.65 1.85
C GLY A 291 2.96 1.38 0.77
N VAL A 292 4.26 1.09 0.67
CA VAL A 292 5.15 1.72 -0.31
C VAL A 292 4.95 1.07 -1.67
N SER A 293 4.93 1.91 -2.72
CA SER A 293 4.86 1.42 -4.08
C SER A 293 6.09 0.61 -4.46
N TRP A 294 5.88 -0.54 -5.09
CA TRP A 294 6.93 -1.38 -5.65
C TRP A 294 7.13 -1.17 -7.16
N LYS A 295 6.63 -0.06 -7.72
CA LYS A 295 6.71 0.29 -9.15
C LYS A 295 8.12 0.17 -9.72
N LYS A 296 9.15 0.58 -8.96
CA LYS A 296 10.57 0.53 -9.39
C LYS A 296 11.10 -0.89 -9.60
N VAL A 297 10.51 -1.89 -8.95
CA VAL A 297 10.92 -3.30 -9.04
C VAL A 297 9.87 -4.16 -9.71
N ARG A 298 8.84 -3.53 -10.30
CA ARG A 298 7.65 -4.21 -10.82
C ARG A 298 7.98 -5.26 -11.87
N GLU A 299 8.67 -4.83 -12.93
CA GLU A 299 9.03 -5.70 -14.05
C GLU A 299 9.79 -6.94 -13.58
N TYR A 300 10.71 -6.79 -12.63
CA TYR A 300 11.50 -7.90 -12.10
C TYR A 300 10.62 -8.92 -11.34
N ILE A 301 9.69 -8.43 -10.52
CA ILE A 301 8.82 -9.28 -9.70
C ILE A 301 7.78 -9.99 -10.56
N GLU A 302 7.13 -9.27 -11.48
CA GLU A 302 6.16 -9.85 -12.41
C GLU A 302 6.84 -10.89 -13.33
N GLN A 303 8.04 -10.59 -13.83
CA GLN A 303 8.83 -11.56 -14.60
C GLN A 303 9.16 -12.82 -13.77
N GLU A 304 9.57 -12.67 -12.50
CA GLU A 304 9.84 -13.83 -11.66
C GLU A 304 8.59 -14.68 -11.44
N HIS A 305 7.43 -14.04 -11.20
CA HIS A 305 6.15 -14.72 -11.07
C HIS A 305 5.77 -15.48 -12.34
N GLU A 306 5.86 -14.83 -13.51
CA GLU A 306 5.50 -15.42 -14.80
C GLU A 306 6.44 -16.56 -15.22
N GLU A 307 7.75 -16.42 -15.00
CA GLU A 307 8.75 -17.37 -15.47
C GLU A 307 8.95 -18.55 -14.51
N LYS A 308 8.89 -18.30 -13.19
CA LYS A 308 9.19 -19.33 -12.18
C LYS A 308 7.95 -19.93 -11.53
N GLY A 309 6.82 -19.20 -11.49
CA GLY A 309 5.61 -19.64 -10.80
C GLY A 309 5.91 -20.20 -9.40
N LYS A 310 5.58 -21.47 -9.20
CA LYS A 310 5.77 -22.23 -7.93
C LYS A 310 7.22 -22.37 -7.46
N ASP A 311 8.18 -22.27 -8.37
CA ASP A 311 9.61 -22.33 -8.04
C ASP A 311 10.18 -20.93 -7.71
N GLY A 312 9.38 -19.87 -7.83
CA GLY A 312 9.73 -18.48 -7.54
C GLY A 312 9.26 -18.03 -6.16
N ARG A 313 9.65 -16.83 -5.76
CA ARG A 313 9.27 -16.26 -4.45
C ARG A 313 7.83 -15.76 -4.41
N PHE A 314 7.29 -15.36 -5.56
CA PHE A 314 5.99 -14.69 -5.66
C PHE A 314 4.92 -15.60 -6.28
N ASP A 315 4.91 -16.88 -5.90
CA ASP A 315 3.99 -17.89 -6.45
C ASP A 315 2.52 -17.51 -6.29
N ALA A 316 2.16 -16.90 -5.15
CA ALA A 316 0.77 -16.56 -4.83
C ALA A 316 0.26 -15.29 -5.55
N GLY A 317 1.01 -14.80 -6.54
CA GLY A 317 0.69 -13.59 -7.30
C GLY A 317 1.27 -12.32 -6.69
N THR A 318 0.93 -11.19 -7.30
CA THR A 318 1.43 -9.87 -6.92
C THR A 318 0.30 -8.98 -6.39
N PRO A 319 0.48 -8.27 -5.26
CA PRO A 319 -0.50 -7.29 -4.79
C PRO A 319 -0.54 -6.09 -5.75
N ARG A 320 -1.44 -5.12 -5.55
CA ARG A 320 -1.43 -3.86 -6.32
C ARG A 320 -0.07 -3.14 -6.24
N VAL A 321 0.30 -2.37 -7.27
CA VAL A 321 1.64 -1.74 -7.37
C VAL A 321 1.88 -0.68 -6.31
N SER A 322 0.80 -0.08 -5.78
CA SER A 322 0.83 0.89 -4.68
C SER A 322 1.09 0.29 -3.29
N ASP A 323 1.13 -1.05 -3.12
CA ASP A 323 1.38 -1.67 -1.81
C ASP A 323 2.23 -2.94 -1.92
N GLY A 324 3.52 -2.82 -1.61
CA GLY A 324 4.47 -3.94 -1.63
C GLY A 324 4.52 -4.79 -0.36
N SER A 325 3.68 -4.54 0.66
CA SER A 325 3.83 -5.15 1.99
C SER A 325 3.80 -6.68 1.94
N LEU A 326 2.86 -7.26 1.18
CA LEU A 326 2.72 -8.72 1.04
C LEU A 326 3.87 -9.37 0.23
N LEU A 327 4.63 -8.60 -0.55
CA LEU A 327 5.81 -9.12 -1.26
C LEU A 327 6.94 -9.47 -0.29
N PHE A 328 7.12 -8.70 0.80
CA PHE A 328 8.09 -9.04 1.83
C PHE A 328 7.72 -10.33 2.56
N LEU A 329 6.43 -10.56 2.81
CA LEU A 329 5.98 -11.81 3.43
C LEU A 329 6.20 -13.02 2.51
N GLN A 330 5.90 -12.89 1.22
CA GLN A 330 6.23 -13.94 0.24
C GLN A 330 7.75 -14.19 0.16
N HIS A 331 8.57 -13.12 0.17
CA HIS A 331 10.03 -13.26 0.23
C HIS A 331 10.48 -14.00 1.50
N MET A 332 9.97 -13.67 2.68
CA MET A 332 10.28 -14.38 3.92
C MET A 332 9.79 -15.83 3.88
N ALA A 333 8.59 -16.09 3.37
CA ALA A 333 8.04 -17.43 3.20
C ALA A 333 8.92 -18.32 2.29
N SER A 334 9.50 -17.75 1.24
CA SER A 334 10.44 -18.45 0.35
C SER A 334 11.75 -18.88 1.04
N LYS A 335 12.06 -18.31 2.21
CA LYS A 335 13.26 -18.61 3.01
C LYS A 335 12.97 -19.55 4.18
N MET A 336 11.75 -20.11 4.26
CA MET A 336 11.43 -21.08 5.30
C MET A 336 12.21 -22.38 5.09
N LYS A 337 12.68 -22.98 6.17
CA LYS A 337 13.22 -24.32 6.18
C LYS A 337 12.09 -25.32 5.99
N PRO A 338 12.36 -26.49 5.39
CA PRO A 338 11.38 -27.56 5.34
C PRO A 338 10.92 -27.98 6.75
N PRO A 339 9.64 -28.33 6.98
CA PRO A 339 9.14 -28.77 8.28
C PRO A 339 9.92 -29.95 8.88
N GLU A 340 10.43 -30.85 8.04
CA GLU A 340 11.28 -31.99 8.45
C GLU A 340 12.64 -31.58 9.04
N GLU A 341 13.10 -30.36 8.77
CA GLU A 341 14.31 -29.76 9.37
C GLU A 341 14.00 -28.88 10.59
N GLY A 342 12.75 -28.91 11.06
CA GLY A 342 12.26 -28.09 12.17
C GLY A 342 11.46 -26.86 11.73
N GLY A 343 11.33 -26.61 10.42
CA GLY A 343 10.58 -25.49 9.89
C GLY A 343 11.17 -24.12 10.25
N SER A 344 10.35 -23.09 10.06
CA SER A 344 10.66 -21.70 10.36
C SER A 344 9.50 -21.01 11.01
N ARG A 345 9.80 -19.95 11.76
CA ARG A 345 8.82 -19.03 12.33
C ARG A 345 9.07 -17.61 11.81
N ILE A 346 8.00 -16.88 11.51
CA ILE A 346 8.05 -15.51 10.99
C ILE A 346 7.23 -14.59 11.90
N ALA A 347 7.76 -13.43 12.27
CA ALA A 347 7.02 -12.33 12.87
C ALA A 347 7.13 -11.08 11.98
N ILE A 348 6.03 -10.61 11.40
CA ILE A 348 6.04 -9.44 10.51
C ILE A 348 5.03 -8.38 10.95
N VAL A 349 5.43 -7.11 10.87
CA VAL A 349 4.54 -5.98 11.17
C VAL A 349 3.84 -5.51 9.90
N PHE A 350 2.53 -5.30 9.99
CA PHE A 350 1.71 -4.72 8.94
C PHE A 350 0.85 -3.57 9.46
N ASN A 351 0.39 -2.71 8.54
CA ASN A 351 -0.79 -1.87 8.76
C ASN A 351 -2.08 -2.69 8.50
N GLY A 352 -3.24 -2.02 8.47
CA GLY A 352 -4.52 -2.70 8.18
C GLY A 352 -4.63 -3.30 6.78
N SER A 353 -3.89 -2.78 5.78
CA SER A 353 -4.08 -3.11 4.36
C SER A 353 -3.96 -4.62 4.05
N PRO A 354 -2.91 -5.33 4.50
CA PRO A 354 -2.78 -6.77 4.28
C PRO A 354 -3.90 -7.64 4.83
N LEU A 355 -4.70 -7.16 5.80
CA LEU A 355 -5.74 -7.96 6.44
C LEU A 355 -6.94 -8.21 5.53
N PHE A 356 -7.44 -7.20 4.81
CA PHE A 356 -8.73 -7.30 4.11
C PHE A 356 -8.77 -6.67 2.72
N ASN A 357 -7.72 -5.93 2.30
CA ASN A 357 -7.75 -5.31 0.98
C ASN A 357 -7.70 -6.36 -0.12
N GLY A 358 -8.37 -6.04 -1.24
CA GLY A 358 -8.41 -6.91 -2.41
C GLY A 358 -9.59 -7.87 -2.41
N GLY A 359 -10.35 -7.87 -3.52
CA GLY A 359 -11.45 -8.82 -3.73
C GLY A 359 -10.95 -10.24 -4.01
N PRO A 360 -11.86 -11.21 -4.20
CA PRO A 360 -11.50 -12.63 -4.32
C PRO A 360 -10.58 -12.96 -5.51
N ASN A 361 -10.53 -12.12 -6.56
CA ASN A 361 -9.62 -12.27 -7.71
C ASN A 361 -8.34 -11.43 -7.62
N SER A 362 -8.10 -10.72 -6.51
CA SER A 362 -6.92 -9.86 -6.39
C SER A 362 -5.73 -10.64 -5.83
N GLY A 363 -4.52 -10.17 -6.15
CA GLY A 363 -3.29 -10.76 -5.61
C GLY A 363 -3.21 -10.71 -4.09
N GLU A 364 -3.74 -9.67 -3.43
CA GLU A 364 -3.78 -9.64 -1.95
C GLU A 364 -4.61 -10.78 -1.36
N SER A 365 -5.79 -11.06 -1.96
CA SER A 365 -6.64 -12.18 -1.55
C SER A 365 -5.97 -13.52 -1.84
N ALA A 366 -5.32 -13.66 -3.01
CA ALA A 366 -4.59 -14.87 -3.38
C ALA A 366 -3.42 -15.17 -2.43
N ILE A 367 -2.65 -14.15 -2.02
CA ILE A 367 -1.55 -14.31 -1.05
C ILE A 367 -2.08 -14.70 0.33
N ARG A 368 -3.19 -14.11 0.79
CA ARG A 368 -3.83 -14.53 2.06
C ARG A 368 -4.33 -15.97 2.00
N ARG A 369 -5.04 -16.32 0.90
CA ARG A 369 -5.50 -17.69 0.62
C ARG A 369 -4.35 -18.67 0.72
N TRP A 370 -3.24 -18.38 0.04
CA TRP A 370 -2.04 -19.20 0.05
C TRP A 370 -1.47 -19.43 1.46
N ILE A 371 -1.35 -18.38 2.28
CA ILE A 371 -0.82 -18.49 3.64
C ILE A 371 -1.75 -19.30 4.55
N ILE A 372 -3.07 -19.05 4.47
CA ILE A 372 -4.07 -19.62 5.36
C ILE A 372 -4.36 -21.08 4.99
N GLU A 373 -4.50 -21.40 3.70
CA GLU A 373 -4.74 -22.77 3.22
C GLU A 373 -3.53 -23.70 3.43
N ASN A 374 -2.29 -23.16 3.38
CA ASN A 374 -1.10 -23.91 3.78
C ASN A 374 -0.95 -24.07 5.31
N ASP A 375 -1.90 -23.56 6.09
CA ASP A 375 -1.90 -23.59 7.55
C ASP A 375 -0.65 -22.96 8.17
N TRP A 376 -0.17 -21.84 7.61
CA TRP A 376 1.03 -21.16 8.11
C TRP A 376 0.73 -20.05 9.11
N LEU A 377 -0.40 -19.36 9.01
CA LEU A 377 -0.75 -18.26 9.92
C LEU A 377 -1.10 -18.79 11.32
N GLU A 378 -0.28 -18.53 12.34
CA GLU A 378 -0.55 -18.93 13.73
C GLU A 378 -1.38 -17.89 14.47
N ALA A 379 -1.03 -16.61 14.33
CA ALA A 379 -1.71 -15.54 15.05
C ALA A 379 -1.61 -14.17 14.37
N VAL A 380 -2.59 -13.32 14.67
CA VAL A 380 -2.56 -11.88 14.37
C VAL A 380 -2.80 -11.10 15.65
N ILE A 381 -1.89 -10.20 16.00
CA ILE A 381 -1.95 -9.38 17.20
C ILE A 381 -2.23 -7.94 16.81
N GLY A 382 -3.38 -7.39 17.19
CA GLY A 382 -3.70 -5.97 16.99
C GLY A 382 -3.05 -5.11 18.06
N LEU A 383 -2.12 -4.24 17.67
CA LEU A 383 -1.36 -3.39 18.58
C LEU A 383 -2.04 -2.03 18.79
N PRO A 384 -1.76 -1.32 19.90
CA PRO A 384 -2.22 0.05 20.11
C PRO A 384 -1.83 0.98 18.95
N ASN A 385 -2.69 1.97 18.66
CA ASN A 385 -2.35 3.04 17.73
C ASN A 385 -1.29 3.96 18.32
N ARG A 386 -0.69 4.87 17.53
CA ARG A 386 0.33 5.83 18.02
C ARG A 386 1.50 5.17 18.78
N LEU A 387 1.84 3.93 18.44
CA LEU A 387 3.03 3.23 18.94
C LEU A 387 4.27 3.54 18.12
N PHE A 388 4.11 3.74 16.82
CA PHE A 388 5.20 4.01 15.90
C PHE A 388 5.46 5.51 15.81
N TYR A 389 6.69 5.88 15.46
CA TYR A 389 7.15 7.27 15.45
C TYR A 389 6.55 8.12 14.31
N ASN A 390 6.11 7.45 13.24
CA ASN A 390 5.71 8.02 11.96
C ASN A 390 4.24 7.79 11.57
N THR A 391 3.47 7.08 12.40
CA THR A 391 2.06 6.84 12.09
C THR A 391 1.20 6.72 13.33
N GLU A 392 -0.02 7.23 13.20
CA GLU A 392 -1.08 7.16 14.20
C GLU A 392 -2.03 5.98 13.97
N ILE A 393 -1.79 5.13 12.96
CA ILE A 393 -2.67 4.01 12.62
C ILE A 393 -2.48 2.82 13.54
N TYR A 394 -3.45 1.91 13.52
CA TYR A 394 -3.30 0.58 14.09
C TYR A 394 -2.33 -0.26 13.26
N THR A 395 -1.48 -0.99 13.95
CA THR A 395 -0.53 -1.94 13.36
C THR A 395 -0.79 -3.33 13.91
N TYR A 396 -0.37 -4.33 13.15
CA TYR A 396 -0.63 -5.73 13.43
C TYR A 396 0.65 -6.53 13.32
N VAL A 397 0.89 -7.43 14.28
CA VAL A 397 1.97 -8.42 14.18
C VAL A 397 1.34 -9.72 13.69
N TRP A 398 1.81 -10.24 12.56
CA TRP A 398 1.46 -11.57 12.08
C TRP A 398 2.54 -12.55 12.49
N ILE A 399 2.13 -13.66 13.07
CA ILE A 399 3.00 -14.79 13.41
C ILE A 399 2.67 -15.95 12.48
N LEU A 400 3.67 -16.44 11.75
CA LEU A 400 3.55 -17.61 10.89
C LEU A 400 4.53 -18.70 11.32
N SER A 401 4.14 -19.95 11.07
CA SER A 401 4.99 -21.13 11.21
C SER A 401 4.57 -22.18 10.19
N ASN A 402 5.54 -22.75 9.46
CA ASN A 402 5.27 -23.91 8.59
C ASN A 402 5.43 -25.25 9.32
N ALA A 403 5.74 -25.22 10.61
CA ALA A 403 5.85 -26.38 11.50
C ALA A 403 5.01 -26.15 12.77
N LYS A 404 3.72 -25.85 12.60
CA LYS A 404 2.79 -25.63 13.71
C LYS A 404 2.74 -26.84 14.67
N SER A 405 2.75 -26.56 15.96
CA SER A 405 2.53 -27.58 17.00
C SER A 405 1.12 -28.17 16.89
N GLU A 406 0.92 -29.42 17.36
CA GLU A 406 -0.36 -30.14 17.22
C GLU A 406 -1.57 -29.32 17.73
N ARG A 407 -1.37 -28.47 18.74
CA ARG A 407 -2.43 -27.61 19.31
C ARG A 407 -2.81 -26.40 18.45
N ARG A 408 -1.95 -26.00 17.49
CA ARG A 408 -2.13 -24.83 16.59
C ARG A 408 -2.56 -25.20 15.18
N GLN A 409 -2.47 -26.48 14.80
CA GLN A 409 -2.82 -26.94 13.45
C GLN A 409 -4.28 -26.64 13.11
N GLY A 410 -4.50 -26.12 11.90
CA GLY A 410 -5.81 -25.73 11.36
C GLY A 410 -6.44 -24.50 12.01
N ARG A 411 -5.72 -23.81 12.91
CA ARG A 411 -6.25 -22.71 13.72
C ARG A 411 -5.39 -21.45 13.63
N VAL A 412 -6.07 -20.32 13.75
CA VAL A 412 -5.50 -18.97 13.87
C VAL A 412 -5.99 -18.32 15.15
N GLN A 413 -5.08 -17.73 15.91
CA GLN A 413 -5.39 -16.96 17.11
C GLN A 413 -5.39 -15.44 16.80
N LEU A 414 -6.50 -14.76 17.04
CA LEU A 414 -6.53 -13.29 17.00
C LEU A 414 -6.38 -12.75 18.43
N ILE A 415 -5.48 -11.79 18.64
CA ILE A 415 -5.20 -11.19 19.95
C ILE A 415 -5.39 -9.67 19.91
N ASP A 416 -6.36 -9.13 20.64
CA ASP A 416 -6.63 -7.70 20.74
C ASP A 416 -5.86 -7.03 21.89
N ALA A 417 -4.69 -6.50 21.55
CA ALA A 417 -3.82 -5.75 22.45
C ALA A 417 -3.96 -4.22 22.31
N ARG A 418 -4.95 -3.71 21.53
CA ARG A 418 -5.05 -2.28 21.18
C ARG A 418 -5.15 -1.33 22.37
N GLU A 419 -5.66 -1.81 23.50
CA GLU A 419 -5.79 -1.04 24.74
C GLU A 419 -4.65 -1.31 25.75
N MET A 420 -3.64 -2.09 25.38
CA MET A 420 -2.55 -2.51 26.27
C MET A 420 -1.34 -1.58 26.17
N TYR A 421 -1.51 -0.33 26.61
CA TYR A 421 -0.45 0.67 26.55
C TYR A 421 -0.36 1.52 27.81
N VAL A 422 0.79 2.18 27.97
CA VAL A 422 0.98 3.32 28.86
C VAL A 422 1.22 4.57 28.00
N GLU A 423 0.71 5.70 28.46
CA GLU A 423 0.92 6.99 27.80
C GLU A 423 2.29 7.56 28.17
N LEU A 424 2.97 8.15 27.19
CA LEU A 424 4.24 8.82 27.39
C LEU A 424 4.01 10.24 27.96
N GLU A 425 4.81 10.65 28.94
CA GLU A 425 4.75 12.01 29.49
C GLU A 425 5.06 13.07 28.42
N GLU A 426 6.04 12.78 27.56
CA GLU A 426 6.36 13.55 26.36
C GLU A 426 6.34 12.62 25.14
N GLY A 427 5.49 12.92 24.17
CA GLY A 427 5.41 12.13 22.93
C GLY A 427 6.63 12.33 22.03
N LEU A 428 7.02 11.27 21.31
CA LEU A 428 8.16 11.26 20.40
C LEU A 428 7.66 11.17 18.94
N GLY A 429 7.52 12.32 18.29
CA GLY A 429 6.80 12.38 17.00
C GLY A 429 5.33 11.99 17.17
N ASP A 430 4.85 11.08 16.33
CA ASP A 430 3.48 10.51 16.41
C ASP A 430 3.33 9.47 17.54
N LYS A 431 4.46 8.98 18.08
CA LYS A 431 4.46 8.03 19.19
C LYS A 431 3.98 8.71 20.47
N LYS A 432 2.81 8.32 20.95
CA LYS A 432 2.24 8.75 22.24
C LYS A 432 2.14 7.61 23.25
N TYR A 433 2.14 6.37 22.76
CA TYR A 433 1.93 5.20 23.58
C TYR A 433 3.15 4.29 23.58
N LYS A 434 3.26 3.48 24.63
CA LYS A 434 4.28 2.43 24.79
C LYS A 434 3.65 1.18 25.37
N ILE A 435 4.06 0.01 24.88
CA ILE A 435 3.74 -1.27 25.50
C ILE A 435 4.72 -1.47 26.68
N SER A 436 4.20 -1.63 27.90
CA SER A 436 5.02 -1.85 29.09
C SER A 436 5.54 -3.30 29.14
N LYS A 437 6.62 -3.58 29.90
CA LYS A 437 7.09 -4.96 30.09
C LYS A 437 6.02 -5.91 30.64
N ASN A 438 5.13 -5.39 31.49
CA ASN A 438 3.98 -6.16 31.99
C ASN A 438 3.01 -6.51 30.87
N HIS A 439 2.70 -5.54 29.99
CA HIS A 439 1.85 -5.79 28.82
C HIS A 439 2.50 -6.77 27.84
N ILE A 440 3.81 -6.65 27.59
CA ILE A 440 4.55 -7.62 26.74
C ILE A 440 4.42 -9.03 27.32
N SER A 441 4.66 -9.19 28.63
CA SER A 441 4.53 -10.48 29.30
C SER A 441 3.10 -11.02 29.25
N GLU A 442 2.09 -10.16 29.40
CA GLU A 442 0.69 -10.55 29.32
C GLU A 442 0.29 -10.97 27.91
N ILE A 443 0.67 -10.22 26.86
CA ILE A 443 0.40 -10.59 25.47
C ILE A 443 1.11 -11.90 25.11
N SER A 444 2.37 -12.06 25.50
CA SER A 444 3.14 -13.30 25.27
C SER A 444 2.47 -14.49 25.96
N LYS A 445 1.99 -14.30 27.19
CA LYS A 445 1.24 -15.33 27.94
C LYS A 445 -0.07 -15.69 27.24
N ILE A 446 -0.86 -14.71 26.79
CA ILE A 446 -2.10 -14.93 26.05
C ILE A 446 -1.84 -15.75 24.78
N PHE A 447 -0.75 -15.43 24.06
CA PHE A 447 -0.33 -16.18 22.89
C PHE A 447 0.04 -17.63 23.22
N GLY A 448 0.89 -17.86 24.23
CA GLY A 448 1.43 -19.18 24.56
C GLY A 448 0.46 -20.13 25.29
N GLU A 449 -0.45 -19.61 26.13
CA GLU A 449 -1.44 -20.43 26.86
C GLU A 449 -2.55 -20.95 25.94
N MET A 450 -2.83 -20.23 24.84
CA MET A 450 -3.90 -20.54 23.90
C MET A 450 -5.30 -20.65 24.56
N GLU A 451 -5.62 -19.74 25.48
CA GLU A 451 -6.93 -19.67 26.13
C GLU A 451 -7.84 -18.61 25.47
N GLU A 452 -9.13 -18.94 25.34
CA GLU A 452 -10.13 -18.05 24.77
C GLU A 452 -10.56 -17.00 25.80
N SER A 453 -10.64 -15.74 25.39
CA SER A 453 -11.00 -14.61 26.24
C SER A 453 -11.61 -13.47 25.42
N ASN A 454 -11.97 -12.36 26.08
CA ASN A 454 -12.38 -11.15 25.37
C ASN A 454 -11.26 -10.55 24.50
N ARG A 455 -9.99 -10.88 24.77
CA ARG A 455 -8.82 -10.40 24.01
C ARG A 455 -8.18 -11.48 23.14
N SER A 456 -8.61 -12.74 23.21
CA SER A 456 -8.01 -13.87 22.49
C SER A 456 -9.11 -14.75 21.92
N LYS A 457 -9.21 -14.82 20.60
CA LYS A 457 -10.23 -15.62 19.90
C LYS A 457 -9.57 -16.56 18.91
N PHE A 458 -10.12 -17.75 18.76
CA PHE A 458 -9.62 -18.77 17.84
C PHE A 458 -10.61 -18.97 16.71
N TYR A 459 -10.07 -19.16 15.51
CA TYR A 459 -10.82 -19.41 14.29
C TYR A 459 -10.14 -20.54 13.54
N ASP A 460 -10.93 -21.36 12.87
CA ASP A 460 -10.41 -22.34 11.92
C ASP A 460 -10.02 -21.60 10.62
N ASN A 461 -9.14 -22.19 9.81
CA ASN A 461 -8.64 -21.53 8.60
C ASN A 461 -9.77 -21.10 7.63
N ASP A 462 -10.85 -21.88 7.56
CA ASP A 462 -12.00 -21.60 6.68
C ASP A 462 -12.82 -20.38 7.13
N ASP A 463 -12.73 -19.97 8.41
CA ASP A 463 -13.48 -18.81 8.95
C ASP A 463 -13.02 -17.46 8.39
N PHE A 464 -11.89 -17.44 7.69
CA PHE A 464 -11.34 -16.28 6.98
C PHE A 464 -11.66 -16.29 5.49
N GLY A 465 -12.17 -17.41 4.98
CA GLY A 465 -12.60 -17.55 3.60
C GLY A 465 -14.05 -17.14 3.42
N TYR A 466 -14.35 -16.63 2.24
CA TYR A 466 -15.72 -16.43 1.77
C TYR A 466 -15.82 -16.78 0.29
N ARG A 467 -17.00 -17.18 -0.17
CA ARG A 467 -17.32 -17.18 -1.60
C ARG A 467 -18.08 -15.90 -1.94
N ARG A 468 -17.76 -15.29 -3.07
CA ARG A 468 -18.52 -14.15 -3.60
C ARG A 468 -19.44 -14.65 -4.71
N ILE A 469 -20.73 -14.65 -4.43
CA ILE A 469 -21.76 -15.00 -5.41
C ILE A 469 -22.37 -13.74 -6.03
N VAL A 470 -22.97 -13.90 -7.20
CA VAL A 470 -23.71 -12.85 -7.88
C VAL A 470 -25.20 -13.13 -7.74
N VAL A 471 -25.94 -12.13 -7.29
CA VAL A 471 -27.38 -12.20 -7.11
C VAL A 471 -28.05 -11.24 -8.08
N ASP A 472 -28.89 -11.81 -8.93
CA ASP A 472 -29.66 -11.06 -9.90
C ASP A 472 -31.09 -10.81 -9.41
N ARG A 473 -31.63 -9.68 -9.84
CA ARG A 473 -33.01 -9.28 -9.57
C ARG A 473 -33.75 -9.08 -10.88
N PRO A 474 -35.05 -9.37 -10.95
CA PRO A 474 -35.79 -9.26 -12.19
C PRO A 474 -35.95 -7.80 -12.60
N LEU A 475 -35.79 -7.56 -13.90
CA LEU A 475 -36.07 -6.29 -14.54
C LEU A 475 -37.57 -6.03 -14.50
N ARG A 476 -37.95 -4.84 -14.02
CA ARG A 476 -39.33 -4.36 -14.00
C ARG A 476 -39.39 -3.02 -14.71
N MET A 477 -40.21 -2.93 -15.75
CA MET A 477 -40.30 -1.75 -16.60
C MET A 477 -41.75 -1.37 -16.86
N SER A 478 -42.00 -0.07 -16.82
CA SER A 478 -43.24 0.51 -17.29
C SER A 478 -43.03 1.20 -18.63
N PHE A 479 -44.03 1.11 -19.50
CA PHE A 479 -43.98 1.64 -20.86
C PHE A 479 -44.99 2.77 -21.00
N GLN A 480 -44.63 3.80 -21.75
CA GLN A 480 -45.50 4.94 -22.02
C GLN A 480 -45.05 5.63 -23.31
N VAL A 481 -46.01 6.13 -24.08
CA VAL A 481 -45.74 6.79 -25.35
C VAL A 481 -45.84 8.31 -25.16
N THR A 482 -44.74 8.92 -24.74
CA THR A 482 -44.63 10.38 -24.62
C THR A 482 -43.76 10.95 -25.74
N ASP A 483 -43.92 12.24 -26.04
CA ASP A 483 -43.09 12.92 -27.03
C ASP A 483 -41.59 12.80 -26.70
N GLU A 484 -41.23 12.91 -25.42
CA GLU A 484 -39.85 12.75 -24.95
C GLU A 484 -39.31 11.35 -25.27
N ARG A 485 -40.06 10.30 -24.95
CA ARG A 485 -39.64 8.92 -25.20
C ARG A 485 -39.62 8.58 -26.69
N ILE A 486 -40.49 9.17 -27.51
CA ILE A 486 -40.40 9.10 -28.97
C ILE A 486 -39.10 9.75 -29.50
N GLN A 487 -38.63 10.85 -28.88
CA GLN A 487 -37.32 11.41 -29.24
C GLN A 487 -36.17 10.47 -28.86
N LYS A 488 -36.29 9.69 -27.78
CA LYS A 488 -35.34 8.61 -27.47
C LYS A 488 -35.37 7.54 -28.57
N LEU A 489 -36.55 7.14 -29.05
CA LEU A 489 -36.70 6.16 -30.13
C LEU A 489 -36.05 6.62 -31.44
N LYS A 490 -36.18 7.90 -31.79
CA LYS A 490 -35.51 8.48 -32.97
C LYS A 490 -34.00 8.36 -32.95
N LYS A 491 -33.39 8.23 -31.76
CA LYS A 491 -31.94 8.07 -31.59
C LYS A 491 -31.49 6.61 -31.60
N GLU A 492 -32.42 5.66 -31.52
CA GLU A 492 -32.09 4.23 -31.56
C GLU A 492 -31.66 3.80 -32.97
N LYS A 493 -30.43 3.31 -33.11
CA LYS A 493 -29.85 2.89 -34.41
C LYS A 493 -30.75 1.94 -35.21
N ALA A 494 -31.44 1.01 -34.54
CA ALA A 494 -32.32 0.05 -35.22
C ALA A 494 -33.55 0.72 -35.86
N PHE A 495 -33.98 1.86 -35.31
CA PHE A 495 -35.08 2.68 -35.81
C PHE A 495 -34.59 3.76 -36.79
N SER A 496 -33.52 4.49 -36.46
CA SER A 496 -32.98 5.58 -37.30
C SER A 496 -32.38 5.08 -38.63
N ASN A 497 -31.98 3.81 -38.72
CA ASN A 497 -31.52 3.19 -39.96
C ASN A 497 -32.66 2.75 -40.91
N ARG A 498 -33.93 2.99 -40.56
CA ARG A 498 -35.07 2.76 -41.46
C ARG A 498 -35.24 3.98 -42.39
N ASP A 499 -35.90 3.81 -43.53
CA ASP A 499 -36.28 4.93 -44.40
C ASP A 499 -37.25 5.89 -43.68
N GLU A 500 -37.23 7.16 -44.08
CA GLU A 500 -38.01 8.23 -43.45
C GLU A 500 -39.53 7.94 -43.47
N GLU A 501 -40.03 7.30 -44.52
CA GLU A 501 -41.44 6.90 -44.64
C GLU A 501 -41.83 5.89 -43.56
N THR A 502 -41.03 4.83 -43.39
CA THR A 502 -41.24 3.82 -42.34
C THR A 502 -41.11 4.43 -40.93
N GLN A 503 -40.13 5.31 -40.72
CA GLN A 503 -39.99 6.00 -39.42
C GLN A 503 -41.22 6.84 -39.10
N GLN A 504 -41.71 7.62 -40.08
CA GLN A 504 -42.89 8.46 -39.88
C GLN A 504 -44.14 7.61 -39.62
N HIS A 505 -44.35 6.53 -40.37
CA HIS A 505 -45.48 5.62 -40.15
C HIS A 505 -45.46 4.98 -38.75
N VAL A 506 -44.29 4.58 -38.25
CA VAL A 506 -44.14 4.04 -36.89
C VAL A 506 -44.42 5.11 -35.83
N ILE A 507 -43.88 6.33 -36.00
CA ILE A 507 -44.12 7.44 -35.06
C ILE A 507 -45.61 7.78 -35.03
N ASP A 508 -46.25 7.94 -36.19
CA ASP A 508 -47.67 8.27 -36.28
C ASP A 508 -48.56 7.17 -35.67
N ALA A 509 -48.14 5.90 -35.80
CA ALA A 509 -48.82 4.77 -35.17
C ALA A 509 -48.66 4.82 -33.64
N LEU A 510 -47.44 4.98 -33.13
CA LEU A 510 -47.18 5.07 -31.70
C LEU A 510 -47.85 6.29 -31.07
N SER A 511 -47.74 7.47 -31.66
CA SER A 511 -48.37 8.72 -31.20
C SER A 511 -49.90 8.67 -31.23
N SER A 512 -50.51 7.64 -31.82
CA SER A 512 -51.96 7.42 -31.74
C SER A 512 -52.41 6.66 -30.49
N LEU A 513 -51.46 6.10 -29.75
CA LEU A 513 -51.71 5.54 -28.43
C LEU A 513 -51.87 6.67 -27.40
N ASP A 514 -52.66 6.39 -26.36
CA ASP A 514 -52.88 7.34 -25.26
C ASP A 514 -51.56 7.63 -24.53
N SER A 515 -51.12 8.89 -24.59
CA SER A 515 -49.87 9.34 -23.96
C SER A 515 -49.94 9.31 -22.45
N ASP A 516 -51.13 9.36 -21.85
CA ASP A 516 -51.31 9.33 -20.40
C ASP A 516 -51.40 7.89 -19.86
N LYS A 517 -51.59 6.90 -20.75
CA LYS A 517 -51.65 5.49 -20.37
C LYS A 517 -50.24 4.95 -20.13
N GLN A 518 -50.02 4.43 -18.93
CA GLN A 518 -48.83 3.69 -18.56
C GLN A 518 -49.14 2.19 -18.57
N TRP A 519 -48.36 1.41 -19.30
CA TRP A 519 -48.43 -0.04 -19.29
C TRP A 519 -47.40 -0.60 -18.31
N MET A 520 -47.85 -1.39 -17.35
CA MET A 520 -46.98 -2.03 -16.35
C MET A 520 -46.45 -3.40 -16.80
N ASN A 521 -46.91 -3.91 -17.94
CA ASN A 521 -46.54 -5.19 -18.49
C ASN A 521 -46.01 -5.03 -19.92
N LYS A 522 -44.83 -5.60 -20.21
CA LYS A 522 -44.15 -5.52 -21.51
C LYS A 522 -44.97 -6.16 -22.63
N ASP A 523 -45.57 -7.33 -22.38
CA ASP A 523 -46.31 -8.06 -23.39
C ASP A 523 -47.64 -7.38 -23.70
N GLU A 524 -48.33 -6.85 -22.69
CA GLU A 524 -49.53 -6.03 -22.93
C GLU A 524 -49.22 -4.80 -23.77
N PHE A 525 -48.10 -4.12 -23.47
CA PHE A 525 -47.64 -2.99 -24.25
C PHE A 525 -47.32 -3.39 -25.70
N LEU A 526 -46.54 -4.46 -25.89
CA LEU A 526 -46.16 -4.94 -27.22
C LEU A 526 -47.37 -5.40 -28.04
N ASN A 527 -48.33 -6.10 -27.43
CA ASN A 527 -49.58 -6.48 -28.07
C ASN A 527 -50.38 -5.26 -28.53
N GLN A 528 -50.41 -4.20 -27.73
CA GLN A 528 -51.08 -2.95 -28.10
C GLN A 528 -50.35 -2.23 -29.25
N VAL A 529 -49.01 -2.22 -29.24
CA VAL A 529 -48.20 -1.70 -30.34
C VAL A 529 -48.45 -2.51 -31.61
N GLU A 530 -48.43 -3.83 -31.55
CA GLU A 530 -48.66 -4.73 -32.68
C GLU A 530 -50.07 -4.59 -33.26
N LEU A 531 -51.10 -4.51 -32.41
CA LEU A 531 -52.47 -4.26 -32.85
C LEU A 531 -52.58 -2.91 -33.57
N THR A 532 -51.91 -1.88 -33.06
CA THR A 532 -51.91 -0.54 -33.67
C THR A 532 -51.16 -0.53 -35.01
N PHE A 533 -50.03 -1.24 -35.08
CA PHE A 533 -49.26 -1.40 -36.31
C PHE A 533 -50.07 -2.15 -37.37
N ASN A 534 -50.72 -3.25 -37.01
CA ASN A 534 -51.59 -4.01 -37.90
C ASN A 534 -52.78 -3.17 -38.42
N MET A 535 -53.45 -2.40 -37.55
CA MET A 535 -54.56 -1.51 -37.95
C MET A 535 -54.12 -0.41 -38.93
N ARG A 536 -52.87 0.03 -38.83
CA ARG A 536 -52.28 1.08 -39.68
C ARG A 536 -51.43 0.52 -40.82
N ASN A 537 -51.40 -0.80 -40.99
CA ASN A 537 -50.64 -1.51 -42.01
C ASN A 537 -49.13 -1.17 -41.96
N VAL A 538 -48.58 -1.04 -40.75
CA VAL A 538 -47.15 -0.82 -40.46
C VAL A 538 -46.49 -2.16 -40.18
N ASP A 539 -45.53 -2.55 -41.00
CA ASP A 539 -44.74 -3.78 -40.83
C ASP A 539 -43.28 -3.44 -40.55
N VAL A 540 -42.72 -3.96 -39.45
CA VAL A 540 -41.35 -3.69 -39.03
C VAL A 540 -40.66 -4.93 -38.48
N ARG A 541 -39.33 -4.97 -38.61
CA ARG A 541 -38.51 -6.07 -38.08
C ARG A 541 -38.53 -6.07 -36.54
N LYS A 542 -38.32 -7.25 -35.93
CA LYS A 542 -38.17 -7.44 -34.46
C LYS A 542 -37.17 -6.47 -33.81
N SER A 543 -36.12 -6.08 -34.54
CA SER A 543 -35.14 -5.08 -34.06
C SER A 543 -35.75 -3.70 -33.76
N VAL A 544 -36.82 -3.32 -34.48
CA VAL A 544 -37.55 -2.06 -34.23
C VAL A 544 -38.43 -2.20 -32.99
N TYR A 545 -39.11 -3.32 -32.79
CA TYR A 545 -39.82 -3.60 -31.54
C TYR A 545 -38.89 -3.52 -30.32
N ASN A 546 -37.69 -4.10 -30.40
CA ASN A 546 -36.69 -4.00 -29.33
C ASN A 546 -36.22 -2.55 -29.09
N ALA A 547 -36.16 -1.72 -30.13
CA ALA A 547 -35.86 -0.29 -29.99
C ALA A 547 -37.01 0.46 -29.32
N ILE A 548 -38.26 0.15 -29.67
CA ILE A 548 -39.47 0.71 -29.05
C ILE A 548 -39.49 0.38 -27.55
N VAL A 549 -39.26 -0.88 -27.17
CA VAL A 549 -39.19 -1.31 -25.76
C VAL A 549 -38.13 -0.53 -24.99
N ARG A 550 -36.91 -0.40 -25.53
CA ARG A 550 -35.81 0.32 -24.86
C ARG A 550 -36.05 1.83 -24.75
N ALA A 551 -36.63 2.44 -25.79
CA ALA A 551 -36.83 3.88 -25.83
C ALA A 551 -38.07 4.35 -25.05
N LEU A 552 -39.13 3.54 -25.06
CA LEU A 552 -40.42 3.87 -24.45
C LEU A 552 -40.60 3.24 -23.07
N GLY A 553 -39.69 2.37 -22.64
CA GLY A 553 -39.67 1.77 -21.32
C GLY A 553 -38.81 2.55 -20.32
N GLU A 554 -39.26 2.61 -19.07
CA GLU A 554 -38.49 3.10 -17.93
C GLU A 554 -38.64 2.13 -16.75
N ARG A 555 -37.56 1.98 -15.97
CA ARG A 555 -37.56 1.11 -14.79
C ARG A 555 -38.64 1.55 -13.80
N ASN A 556 -39.39 0.59 -13.28
CA ASN A 556 -40.46 0.84 -12.32
C ASN A 556 -40.60 -0.39 -11.42
N SER A 557 -40.41 -0.22 -10.10
CA SER A 557 -40.50 -1.30 -9.12
C SER A 557 -41.89 -1.94 -9.01
N ASP A 558 -42.93 -1.18 -9.34
CA ASP A 558 -44.32 -1.62 -9.25
C ASP A 558 -44.82 -2.31 -10.53
N ALA A 559 -44.00 -2.31 -11.58
CA ALA A 559 -44.32 -2.97 -12.85
C ALA A 559 -44.11 -4.48 -12.78
N ASP A 560 -44.70 -5.22 -13.72
CA ASP A 560 -44.53 -6.66 -13.83
C ASP A 560 -43.09 -7.02 -14.21
N ILE A 561 -42.71 -8.27 -13.91
CA ILE A 561 -41.42 -8.82 -14.32
C ILE A 561 -41.37 -8.88 -15.84
N VAL A 562 -40.29 -8.32 -16.39
CA VAL A 562 -39.96 -8.44 -17.80
C VAL A 562 -39.39 -9.83 -18.03
N THR A 563 -39.99 -10.59 -18.94
CA THR A 563 -39.52 -11.91 -19.35
C THR A 563 -38.96 -11.89 -20.76
N ASP A 564 -38.06 -12.84 -21.03
CA ASP A 564 -37.50 -13.10 -22.33
C ASP A 564 -38.47 -13.94 -23.21
N SER A 565 -38.02 -14.39 -24.38
CA SER A 565 -38.85 -15.21 -25.27
C SER A 565 -39.10 -16.65 -24.79
N ASN A 566 -38.32 -17.15 -23.83
CA ASN A 566 -38.49 -18.46 -23.22
C ASN A 566 -39.42 -18.41 -21.99
N GLY A 567 -39.72 -17.19 -21.51
CA GLY A 567 -40.53 -16.95 -20.32
C GLY A 567 -39.68 -16.79 -19.06
N ASP A 568 -38.35 -16.79 -19.20
CA ASP A 568 -37.41 -16.58 -18.10
C ASP A 568 -37.32 -15.10 -17.76
N ALA A 569 -37.14 -14.75 -16.49
CA ALA A 569 -37.02 -13.36 -16.06
C ALA A 569 -35.74 -12.73 -16.64
N GLU A 570 -35.86 -11.57 -17.27
CA GLU A 570 -34.69 -10.75 -17.59
C GLU A 570 -34.19 -10.10 -16.29
N TYR A 571 -32.87 -10.01 -16.09
CA TYR A 571 -32.29 -9.39 -14.88
C TYR A 571 -32.05 -7.88 -15.06
N ASP A 572 -32.09 -7.15 -13.95
CA ASP A 572 -31.73 -5.74 -13.87
C ASP A 572 -30.29 -5.59 -13.39
N ILE A 573 -29.36 -5.41 -14.33
CA ILE A 573 -27.94 -5.24 -14.02
C ILE A 573 -27.65 -4.12 -13.01
N ASP A 574 -28.42 -3.03 -12.99
CA ASP A 574 -28.18 -1.93 -12.04
C ASP A 574 -28.56 -2.32 -10.61
N ARG A 575 -29.26 -3.45 -10.44
CA ARG A 575 -29.65 -4.03 -9.17
C ARG A 575 -29.00 -5.39 -8.92
N ARG A 576 -28.00 -5.75 -9.72
CA ARG A 576 -27.13 -6.90 -9.46
C ARG A 576 -26.36 -6.63 -8.18
N GLU A 577 -26.39 -7.60 -7.28
CA GLU A 577 -25.71 -7.55 -6.00
C GLU A 577 -24.63 -8.62 -5.97
N ARG A 578 -23.53 -8.33 -5.25
CA ARG A 578 -22.44 -9.29 -5.01
C ARG A 578 -22.46 -9.60 -3.53
N GLU A 579 -22.73 -10.85 -3.19
CA GLU A 579 -22.89 -11.28 -1.81
C GLU A 579 -21.73 -12.16 -1.38
N LYS A 580 -21.18 -11.87 -0.20
CA LYS A 580 -20.15 -12.70 0.43
C LYS A 580 -20.84 -13.74 1.31
N ILE A 581 -20.56 -15.00 1.07
CA ILE A 581 -21.03 -16.11 1.89
C ILE A 581 -19.84 -16.76 2.59
N PRO A 582 -19.93 -17.11 3.89
CA PRO A 582 -18.83 -17.80 4.59
C PRO A 582 -18.42 -19.08 3.87
N LEU A 583 -17.12 -19.37 3.82
CA LEU A 583 -16.62 -20.60 3.23
C LEU A 583 -17.19 -21.83 3.97
N GLY A 584 -17.50 -22.90 3.23
CA GLY A 584 -18.18 -24.08 3.76
C GLY A 584 -19.71 -23.97 3.86
N SER A 585 -20.30 -22.79 3.60
CA SER A 585 -21.75 -22.64 3.44
C SER A 585 -22.19 -22.99 2.02
N ASP A 586 -23.33 -23.65 1.87
CA ASP A 586 -23.95 -23.84 0.55
C ASP A 586 -24.54 -22.51 0.05
N PRO A 587 -24.17 -22.04 -1.17
CA PRO A 587 -24.67 -20.79 -1.73
C PRO A 587 -26.19 -20.70 -1.83
N TYR A 588 -26.86 -21.79 -2.21
CA TYR A 588 -28.30 -21.81 -2.41
C TYR A 588 -29.03 -21.79 -1.08
N GLU A 589 -28.60 -22.61 -0.10
CA GLU A 589 -29.17 -22.57 1.25
C GLU A 589 -28.97 -21.20 1.92
N TYR A 590 -27.81 -20.57 1.73
CA TYR A 590 -27.57 -19.21 2.23
C TYR A 590 -28.52 -18.21 1.59
N PHE A 591 -28.71 -18.28 0.27
CA PHE A 591 -29.60 -17.40 -0.48
C PHE A 591 -31.06 -17.52 -0.03
N GLU A 592 -31.59 -18.76 0.05
CA GLU A 592 -32.96 -19.03 0.50
C GLU A 592 -33.22 -18.48 1.91
N ARG A 593 -32.22 -18.59 2.80
CA ARG A 593 -32.37 -18.16 4.19
C ARG A 593 -32.22 -16.66 4.39
N ASN A 594 -31.22 -16.04 3.76
CA ASN A 594 -30.78 -14.69 4.09
C ASN A 594 -31.18 -13.63 3.06
N ILE A 595 -31.42 -14.02 1.80
CA ILE A 595 -31.61 -13.08 0.68
C ILE A 595 -33.04 -13.13 0.15
N GLU A 596 -33.54 -14.32 -0.18
CA GLU A 596 -34.88 -14.53 -0.75
C GLU A 596 -36.03 -13.86 0.05
N PRO A 597 -36.04 -13.87 1.40
CA PRO A 597 -37.11 -13.24 2.18
C PRO A 597 -37.21 -11.71 1.99
N TYR A 598 -36.13 -11.07 1.59
CA TYR A 598 -36.01 -9.61 1.46
C TYR A 598 -35.91 -9.14 0.01
N ALA A 599 -35.46 -10.02 -0.89
CA ALA A 599 -35.35 -9.79 -2.32
C ALA A 599 -36.24 -10.79 -3.09
N PRO A 600 -37.58 -10.65 -3.01
CA PRO A 600 -38.48 -11.59 -3.65
C PRO A 600 -38.27 -11.61 -5.16
N ASN A 601 -38.23 -12.82 -5.74
CA ASN A 601 -37.93 -13.11 -7.15
C ASN A 601 -36.48 -12.87 -7.58
N ALA A 602 -35.55 -12.60 -6.65
CA ALA A 602 -34.12 -12.65 -6.96
C ALA A 602 -33.68 -14.11 -7.20
N TRP A 603 -32.53 -14.30 -7.85
CA TRP A 603 -31.90 -15.61 -8.03
C TRP A 603 -30.38 -15.48 -8.02
N ILE A 604 -29.69 -16.59 -7.74
CA ILE A 604 -28.24 -16.65 -7.88
C ILE A 604 -27.90 -16.79 -9.36
N ASN A 605 -26.98 -15.97 -9.86
CA ASN A 605 -26.42 -16.12 -11.18
C ASN A 605 -25.37 -17.24 -11.17
N ASP A 606 -25.68 -18.34 -11.86
CA ASP A 606 -24.89 -19.56 -11.96
C ASP A 606 -24.17 -19.70 -13.31
N ASP A 607 -23.85 -18.58 -13.96
CA ASP A 607 -22.95 -18.59 -15.13
C ASP A 607 -21.59 -19.20 -14.76
N SER A 608 -21.00 -19.95 -15.70
CA SER A 608 -19.73 -20.66 -15.47
C SER A 608 -18.56 -19.77 -15.07
N LYS A 609 -18.61 -18.46 -15.36
CA LYS A 609 -17.58 -17.48 -14.97
C LYS A 609 -17.60 -17.12 -13.48
N TYR A 610 -18.66 -17.49 -12.76
CA TYR A 610 -18.80 -17.26 -11.32
C TYR A 610 -18.42 -18.47 -10.47
N TYR A 611 -17.86 -19.51 -11.08
CA TYR A 611 -17.32 -20.67 -10.38
C TYR A 611 -15.83 -20.47 -10.10
N ASP A 612 -15.40 -20.88 -8.90
CA ASP A 612 -13.97 -20.85 -8.53
C ASP A 612 -13.20 -22.00 -9.21
N GLU A 613 -11.87 -22.01 -9.05
CA GLU A 613 -11.01 -23.07 -9.61
C GLU A 613 -11.32 -24.47 -9.04
N ASP A 614 -11.94 -24.52 -7.87
CA ASP A 614 -12.42 -25.76 -7.25
C ASP A 614 -13.68 -26.35 -7.92
N GLY A 615 -14.33 -25.60 -8.81
CA GLY A 615 -15.52 -26.02 -9.54
C GLY A 615 -16.85 -25.79 -8.82
N ASP A 616 -16.84 -25.10 -7.67
CA ASP A 616 -18.04 -24.71 -6.94
C ASP A 616 -18.46 -23.25 -7.26
N LEU A 617 -19.74 -22.95 -7.04
CA LEU A 617 -20.32 -21.64 -7.30
C LEU A 617 -19.84 -20.58 -6.29
N GLY A 618 -19.33 -19.47 -6.82
CA GLY A 618 -18.83 -18.31 -6.10
C GLY A 618 -17.31 -18.32 -5.97
N ILE A 619 -16.68 -17.22 -6.40
CA ILE A 619 -15.23 -17.05 -6.37
C ILE A 619 -14.75 -16.91 -4.93
N VAL A 620 -13.72 -17.67 -4.57
CA VAL A 620 -13.18 -17.71 -3.21
C VAL A 620 -12.29 -16.50 -2.94
N GLY A 621 -12.56 -15.80 -1.85
CA GLY A 621 -11.70 -14.73 -1.32
C GLY A 621 -11.36 -14.97 0.13
N TYR A 622 -10.25 -14.39 0.57
CA TYR A 622 -9.83 -14.44 1.97
C TYR A 622 -9.70 -13.04 2.55
N GLU A 623 -10.16 -12.83 3.77
CA GLU A 623 -10.00 -11.59 4.53
C GLU A 623 -9.95 -11.86 6.04
N ILE A 624 -9.18 -11.04 6.76
CA ILE A 624 -9.03 -11.09 8.21
C ILE A 624 -9.68 -9.81 8.77
N ASN A 625 -11.00 -9.83 8.94
CA ASN A 625 -11.75 -8.72 9.53
C ASN A 625 -11.52 -8.64 11.04
N PHE A 626 -10.29 -8.30 11.44
CA PHE A 626 -9.82 -8.37 12.81
C PHE A 626 -10.76 -7.65 13.80
N LEU A 627 -11.17 -6.43 13.48
CA LEU A 627 -12.03 -5.61 14.33
C LEU A 627 -13.41 -6.21 14.54
N GLU A 628 -14.03 -6.70 13.45
CA GLU A 628 -15.35 -7.33 13.48
C GLU A 628 -15.38 -8.51 14.46
N LYS A 629 -14.31 -9.30 14.46
CA LYS A 629 -14.17 -10.45 15.35
C LYS A 629 -14.15 -10.07 16.83
N PHE A 630 -13.92 -8.81 17.22
CA PHE A 630 -13.93 -8.34 18.62
C PHE A 630 -15.10 -7.41 18.99
N LEU A 631 -16.00 -7.08 18.04
CA LEU A 631 -17.22 -6.32 18.34
C LEU A 631 -18.14 -7.11 19.28
N SER A 632 -18.71 -6.42 20.29
CA SER A 632 -19.47 -7.06 21.38
C SER A 632 -20.81 -7.65 20.93
N SER A 633 -21.33 -8.62 21.69
CA SER A 633 -22.61 -9.30 21.48
C SER A 633 -23.86 -8.53 21.96
N ASP A 634 -23.73 -7.28 22.45
CA ASP A 634 -24.88 -6.38 22.68
C ASP A 634 -25.03 -5.36 21.53
N PRO A 635 -26.03 -5.52 20.65
CA PRO A 635 -26.04 -4.85 19.34
C PRO A 635 -26.72 -3.48 19.27
N SER A 636 -27.57 -3.13 20.24
CA SER A 636 -28.38 -1.90 20.12
C SER A 636 -27.62 -0.64 20.53
N SER A 637 -26.69 -0.76 21.48
CA SER A 637 -25.99 0.36 22.09
C SER A 637 -24.67 0.67 21.38
N SER A 638 -24.02 -0.37 20.83
CA SER A 638 -22.71 -0.30 20.17
C SER A 638 -22.78 0.25 18.74
N VAL A 639 -23.84 -0.04 17.99
CA VAL A 639 -23.97 0.39 16.59
C VAL A 639 -24.14 1.90 16.44
N GLU A 640 -24.85 2.55 17.34
CA GLU A 640 -25.05 4.01 17.30
C GLU A 640 -23.76 4.76 17.66
N GLU A 641 -23.03 4.30 18.68
CA GLU A 641 -21.71 4.82 19.06
C GLU A 641 -20.66 4.61 17.96
N ILE A 642 -20.61 3.41 17.35
CA ILE A 642 -19.70 3.10 16.24
C ILE A 642 -20.03 3.96 15.01
N ASN A 643 -21.29 4.19 14.70
CA ASN A 643 -21.67 5.06 13.57
C ASN A 643 -21.32 6.53 13.82
N GLU A 644 -21.45 7.00 15.06
CA GLU A 644 -21.07 8.36 15.44
C GLU A 644 -19.54 8.53 15.36
N GLU A 645 -18.78 7.55 15.84
CA GLU A 645 -17.32 7.51 15.74
C GLU A 645 -16.83 7.41 14.27
N ILE A 646 -17.44 6.54 13.47
CA ILE A 646 -17.23 6.44 12.01
C ILE A 646 -17.52 7.78 11.33
N SER A 647 -18.64 8.44 11.68
CA SER A 647 -19.00 9.73 11.09
C SER A 647 -17.99 10.83 11.44
N ILE A 648 -17.47 10.83 12.67
CA ILE A 648 -16.41 11.76 13.10
C ILE A 648 -15.13 11.48 12.31
N ILE A 649 -14.69 10.22 12.26
CA ILE A 649 -13.51 9.79 11.50
C ILE A 649 -13.65 10.16 10.02
N LYS A 650 -14.82 9.96 9.40
CA LYS A 650 -15.10 10.38 8.02
C LYS A 650 -14.94 11.88 7.81
N SER A 651 -15.44 12.67 8.77
CA SER A 651 -15.34 14.13 8.69
C SER A 651 -13.88 14.59 8.77
N GLU A 652 -13.09 13.94 9.64
CA GLU A 652 -11.66 14.20 9.78
C GLU A 652 -10.88 13.74 8.54
N ILE A 653 -11.14 12.52 8.05
CA ILE A 653 -10.61 11.97 6.80
C ILE A 653 -10.88 12.91 5.63
N SER A 654 -12.14 13.34 5.45
CA SER A 654 -12.52 14.19 4.33
C SER A 654 -11.88 15.58 4.44
N SER A 655 -11.78 16.13 5.65
CA SER A 655 -11.11 17.41 5.91
C SER A 655 -9.61 17.34 5.61
N LYS A 656 -8.92 16.30 6.13
CA LYS A 656 -7.48 16.09 5.97
C LYS A 656 -7.10 15.74 4.52
N THR A 657 -7.95 14.96 3.83
CA THR A 657 -7.82 14.70 2.38
C THR A 657 -7.86 16.00 1.61
N GLN A 658 -8.85 16.86 1.88
CA GLN A 658 -8.99 18.13 1.19
C GLN A 658 -7.83 19.07 1.48
N GLU A 659 -7.34 19.11 2.73
CA GLU A 659 -6.15 19.89 3.10
C GLU A 659 -4.91 19.44 2.32
N LEU A 660 -4.67 18.13 2.23
CA LEU A 660 -3.53 17.55 1.52
C LEU A 660 -3.64 17.76 0.00
N LEU A 661 -4.82 17.58 -0.58
CA LEU A 661 -5.08 17.89 -1.99
C LEU A 661 -4.84 19.37 -2.29
N ASN A 662 -5.24 20.28 -1.40
CA ASN A 662 -4.99 21.71 -1.55
C ASN A 662 -3.48 22.04 -1.49
N LYS A 663 -2.74 21.44 -0.55
CA LYS A 663 -1.27 21.60 -0.47
C LYS A 663 -0.57 21.04 -1.71
N LYS A 664 -1.03 19.88 -2.21
CA LYS A 664 -0.52 19.28 -3.45
C LYS A 664 -0.75 20.24 -4.61
N HIS A 665 -1.95 20.78 -4.74
CA HIS A 665 -2.27 21.78 -5.75
C HIS A 665 -1.37 23.03 -5.65
N GLU A 666 -1.14 23.57 -4.45
CA GLU A 666 -0.24 24.71 -4.24
C GLU A 666 1.21 24.42 -4.67
N ILE A 667 1.73 23.23 -4.37
CA ILE A 667 3.07 22.79 -4.80
C ILE A 667 3.16 22.70 -6.31
N ILE A 668 2.16 22.08 -6.94
CA ILE A 668 2.11 21.92 -8.40
C ILE A 668 2.08 23.29 -9.08
N THR A 669 1.25 24.21 -8.61
CA THR A 669 1.14 25.57 -9.16
C THR A 669 2.45 26.35 -8.99
N ARG A 670 3.10 26.29 -7.82
CA ARG A 670 4.39 26.97 -7.60
C ARG A 670 5.52 26.43 -8.47
N SER A 671 5.61 25.11 -8.67
CA SER A 671 6.64 24.51 -9.53
C SER A 671 6.48 24.90 -11.01
N LEU A 672 5.31 25.41 -11.43
CA LEU A 672 5.09 25.98 -12.76
C LEU A 672 5.45 27.48 -12.86
N GLU A 673 5.67 28.18 -11.75
CA GLU A 673 5.90 29.63 -11.68
C GLU A 673 7.38 30.04 -11.51
N ASP A 674 8.26 29.14 -11.04
CA ASP A 674 9.68 29.42 -10.78
C ASP A 674 10.52 29.46 -12.08
N SER A 675 10.64 30.63 -12.72
CA SER A 675 11.64 30.83 -13.79
C SER A 675 12.06 32.29 -14.00
N ASP A 676 13.35 32.50 -14.30
CA ASP A 676 13.92 33.79 -14.67
C ASP A 676 13.74 34.05 -16.18
N GLY A 677 13.11 35.18 -16.54
CA GLY A 677 12.95 35.60 -17.95
C GLY A 677 11.65 35.12 -18.60
N LEU A 678 10.52 35.73 -18.19
CA LEU A 678 9.18 35.34 -18.62
C LEU A 678 8.68 36.13 -19.85
N LYS A 679 8.07 35.44 -20.81
CA LYS A 679 7.19 35.99 -21.84
C LYS A 679 5.71 35.79 -21.47
N SER A 680 4.80 36.41 -22.22
CA SER A 680 3.36 36.19 -22.07
C SER A 680 3.01 34.74 -22.39
N GLY A 681 2.33 34.06 -21.46
CA GLY A 681 1.79 32.72 -21.62
C GLY A 681 0.27 32.70 -21.45
N PRO A 682 -0.31 31.53 -21.08
CA PRO A 682 -1.73 31.40 -20.78
C PRO A 682 -2.18 32.41 -19.72
N SER A 683 -3.41 32.92 -19.83
CA SER A 683 -3.92 33.99 -18.96
C SER A 683 -3.93 33.68 -17.47
N TRP A 684 -3.86 32.39 -17.12
CA TRP A 684 -3.87 31.90 -15.75
C TRP A 684 -2.46 31.69 -15.15
N LEU A 685 -1.41 31.90 -15.93
CA LEU A 685 -0.01 31.76 -15.51
C LEU A 685 0.69 33.12 -15.59
N VAL A 686 1.49 33.45 -14.56
CA VAL A 686 2.14 34.77 -14.41
C VAL A 686 3.09 35.10 -15.58
N GLY A 687 3.56 34.06 -16.27
CA GLY A 687 4.30 34.10 -17.53
C GLY A 687 4.88 32.72 -17.82
N ILE A 688 5.48 32.54 -18.99
CA ILE A 688 6.23 31.31 -19.32
C ILE A 688 7.66 31.67 -19.73
N PRO A 689 8.67 30.83 -19.48
CA PRO A 689 10.01 30.99 -20.04
C PRO A 689 10.02 31.29 -21.54
N GLU A 690 10.99 32.06 -22.01
CA GLU A 690 11.08 32.43 -23.44
C GLU A 690 11.10 31.20 -24.38
N ASN A 691 11.70 30.10 -23.93
CA ASN A 691 11.84 28.85 -24.66
C ASN A 691 10.62 27.91 -24.59
N TRP A 692 9.60 28.22 -23.79
CA TRP A 692 8.36 27.41 -23.72
C TRP A 692 7.38 27.80 -24.82
N ASP A 693 6.63 26.86 -25.37
CA ASP A 693 5.50 27.19 -26.25
C ASP A 693 4.19 27.27 -25.44
N SER A 694 3.14 27.85 -26.04
CA SER A 694 1.80 27.88 -25.48
C SER A 694 0.77 27.72 -26.59
N SER A 695 -0.15 26.77 -26.43
CA SER A 695 -1.24 26.60 -27.39
C SER A 695 -2.46 25.92 -26.77
N PRO A 696 -3.65 26.01 -27.41
CA PRO A 696 -4.82 25.26 -26.99
C PRO A 696 -4.58 23.76 -26.92
N LEU A 697 -5.14 23.10 -25.89
CA LEU A 697 -4.96 21.68 -25.59
C LEU A 697 -5.17 20.78 -26.82
N LYS A 698 -6.22 21.05 -27.61
CA LYS A 698 -6.59 20.26 -28.81
C LYS A 698 -5.50 20.11 -29.88
N TYR A 699 -4.47 20.96 -29.88
CA TYR A 699 -3.37 20.86 -30.83
C TYR A 699 -2.28 19.86 -30.42
N ASN A 700 -2.27 19.45 -29.15
CA ASN A 700 -1.20 18.63 -28.56
C ASN A 700 -1.72 17.28 -28.05
N VAL A 701 -3.04 17.06 -28.07
CA VAL A 701 -3.65 15.80 -27.63
C VAL A 701 -4.72 15.33 -28.60
N SER A 702 -4.86 14.02 -28.74
CA SER A 702 -6.07 13.42 -29.29
C SER A 702 -7.07 13.14 -28.16
N ILE A 703 -8.33 13.55 -28.35
CA ILE A 703 -9.39 13.39 -27.36
C ILE A 703 -10.40 12.35 -27.86
N GLU A 704 -10.57 11.29 -27.08
CA GLU A 704 -11.52 10.22 -27.33
C GLU A 704 -12.58 10.18 -26.24
N THR A 705 -13.80 9.78 -26.62
CA THR A 705 -14.91 9.64 -25.67
C THR A 705 -15.08 8.19 -25.31
N GLY A 706 -15.28 7.92 -24.01
CA GLY A 706 -15.58 6.58 -23.56
C GLY A 706 -16.90 6.04 -24.09
N SER A 707 -17.12 4.75 -23.85
CA SER A 707 -18.35 4.08 -24.21
C SER A 707 -18.67 3.02 -23.16
N THR A 708 -19.97 2.89 -22.87
CA THR A 708 -20.48 1.90 -21.93
C THR A 708 -21.02 0.74 -22.76
N PRO A 709 -20.53 -0.50 -22.58
CA PRO A 709 -21.19 -1.66 -23.16
C PRO A 709 -22.62 -1.70 -22.64
N LYS A 710 -23.53 -2.38 -23.36
CA LYS A 710 -24.88 -2.55 -22.80
C LYS A 710 -24.75 -3.27 -21.47
N THR A 711 -25.16 -2.59 -20.40
CA THR A 711 -25.16 -3.17 -19.06
C THR A 711 -26.06 -4.42 -19.05
N THR A 712 -27.15 -4.43 -19.82
CA THR A 712 -28.03 -5.61 -19.94
C THR A 712 -27.45 -6.82 -20.72
N VAL A 713 -26.15 -6.87 -20.99
CA VAL A 713 -25.49 -7.99 -21.69
C VAL A 713 -24.35 -8.51 -20.83
N ASP A 714 -24.62 -9.51 -20.00
CA ASP A 714 -23.68 -10.02 -18.98
C ASP A 714 -22.35 -10.52 -19.51
N ARG A 715 -22.37 -11.13 -20.69
CA ARG A 715 -21.15 -11.61 -21.35
C ARG A 715 -20.18 -10.49 -21.71
N TYR A 716 -20.58 -9.22 -21.63
CA TYR A 716 -19.68 -8.09 -21.84
C TYR A 716 -18.90 -7.69 -20.59
N TRP A 717 -19.28 -8.20 -19.42
CA TRP A 717 -18.78 -7.76 -18.13
C TRP A 717 -18.09 -8.92 -17.37
N ASP A 718 -17.30 -8.56 -16.35
CA ASP A 718 -16.47 -9.45 -15.54
C ASP A 718 -15.39 -10.19 -16.37
N GLY A 719 -14.80 -9.49 -17.34
CA GLY A 719 -13.62 -9.97 -18.07
C GLY A 719 -12.31 -9.55 -17.42
N GLU A 720 -11.22 -9.61 -18.18
CA GLU A 720 -9.87 -9.23 -17.74
C GLU A 720 -9.51 -7.77 -18.07
N ILE A 721 -10.37 -7.03 -18.77
CA ILE A 721 -10.03 -5.71 -19.31
C ILE A 721 -10.66 -4.61 -18.44
N PRO A 722 -9.86 -3.74 -17.80
CA PRO A 722 -10.38 -2.66 -16.97
C PRO A 722 -11.31 -1.72 -17.76
N TRP A 723 -12.44 -1.38 -17.15
CA TRP A 723 -13.39 -0.37 -17.62
C TRP A 723 -13.55 0.73 -16.57
N PHE A 724 -12.78 1.80 -16.71
CA PHE A 724 -12.76 2.90 -15.75
C PHE A 724 -14.00 3.77 -15.86
N SER A 725 -14.59 4.07 -14.70
CA SER A 725 -15.71 4.98 -14.52
C SER A 725 -15.34 6.11 -13.55
N PRO A 726 -16.18 7.15 -13.39
CA PRO A 726 -15.95 8.17 -12.37
C PRO A 726 -15.80 7.62 -10.94
N LYS A 727 -16.27 6.40 -10.65
CA LYS A 727 -16.12 5.75 -9.34
C LYS A 727 -14.69 5.29 -9.05
N ASP A 728 -13.92 5.06 -10.11
CA ASP A 728 -12.55 4.55 -10.06
C ASP A 728 -11.52 5.70 -9.99
N MET A 729 -11.96 6.94 -10.20
CA MET A 729 -11.12 8.14 -10.24
C MET A 729 -10.77 8.66 -8.84
N LYS A 730 -10.39 7.74 -7.93
CA LYS A 730 -9.96 8.04 -6.55
C LYS A 730 -8.43 8.24 -6.45
N SER A 731 -7.66 7.81 -7.44
CA SER A 731 -6.19 7.89 -7.47
C SER A 731 -5.69 8.64 -8.71
N ASP A 732 -4.47 9.17 -8.61
CA ASP A 732 -3.74 9.81 -9.70
C ASP A 732 -3.24 8.80 -10.74
N LEU A 733 -2.95 7.57 -10.31
CA LEU A 733 -2.51 6.46 -11.16
C LEU A 733 -3.61 5.39 -11.16
N LEU A 734 -4.01 4.98 -12.35
CA LEU A 734 -5.12 4.07 -12.58
C LEU A 734 -4.56 2.72 -13.04
N GLU A 735 -4.50 1.79 -12.10
CA GLU A 735 -3.92 0.46 -12.29
C GLU A 735 -4.99 -0.61 -12.52
N ASP A 736 -6.18 -0.43 -11.93
CA ASP A 736 -7.31 -1.32 -12.09
C ASP A 736 -8.65 -0.61 -11.81
N SER A 737 -9.77 -1.17 -12.28
CA SER A 737 -11.13 -0.63 -12.08
C SER A 737 -12.06 -1.62 -11.38
N GLN A 738 -13.08 -1.11 -10.69
CA GLN A 738 -14.08 -1.94 -10.01
C GLN A 738 -14.83 -2.88 -10.95
N ASP A 739 -15.04 -2.41 -12.18
CA ASP A 739 -15.74 -3.14 -13.23
C ASP A 739 -14.78 -3.46 -14.39
N HIS A 740 -14.93 -4.65 -14.95
CA HIS A 740 -14.13 -5.11 -16.07
C HIS A 740 -15.04 -5.56 -17.21
N ILE A 741 -14.52 -5.50 -18.44
CA ILE A 741 -15.21 -5.97 -19.63
C ILE A 741 -14.45 -7.12 -20.30
N THR A 742 -15.17 -7.90 -21.08
CA THR A 742 -14.65 -9.08 -21.78
C THR A 742 -14.10 -8.72 -23.17
N LYS A 743 -13.37 -9.67 -23.79
CA LYS A 743 -12.92 -9.53 -25.18
C LYS A 743 -14.12 -9.50 -26.15
N GLU A 744 -15.19 -10.23 -25.86
CA GLU A 744 -16.42 -10.18 -26.65
C GLU A 744 -17.07 -8.78 -26.64
N ALA A 745 -16.96 -8.05 -25.53
CA ALA A 745 -17.43 -6.66 -25.46
C ALA A 745 -16.72 -5.76 -26.48
N LEU A 746 -15.43 -5.97 -26.71
CA LEU A 746 -14.65 -5.19 -27.67
C LEU A 746 -14.99 -5.56 -29.12
N GLU A 747 -15.21 -6.84 -29.40
CA GLU A 747 -15.51 -7.32 -30.75
C GLU A 747 -16.91 -6.91 -31.22
N GLU A 748 -17.88 -6.86 -30.30
CA GLU A 748 -19.28 -6.63 -30.62
C GLU A 748 -19.75 -5.18 -30.41
N THR A 749 -18.92 -4.32 -29.81
CA THR A 749 -19.26 -2.90 -29.55
C THR A 749 -18.30 -1.95 -30.25
N SER A 750 -18.50 -0.64 -30.03
CA SER A 750 -17.58 0.41 -30.50
C SER A 750 -16.54 0.80 -29.45
N ILE A 751 -16.42 0.03 -28.37
CA ILE A 751 -15.40 0.25 -27.34
C ILE A 751 -14.04 -0.12 -27.92
N SER A 752 -13.04 0.70 -27.65
CA SER A 752 -11.67 0.44 -28.05
C SER A 752 -10.77 0.46 -26.82
N ILE A 753 -9.80 -0.45 -26.79
CA ILE A 753 -8.74 -0.43 -25.78
C ILE A 753 -7.86 0.79 -26.04
N LEU A 754 -7.70 1.57 -24.99
CA LEU A 754 -6.76 2.67 -24.91
C LEU A 754 -5.44 2.12 -24.37
N PRO A 755 -4.30 2.52 -24.95
CA PRO A 755 -3.00 2.06 -24.47
C PRO A 755 -2.73 2.61 -23.05
N PRO A 756 -1.80 1.98 -22.31
CA PRO A 756 -1.22 2.59 -21.12
C PRO A 756 -0.72 4.00 -21.39
N LYS A 757 -0.58 4.79 -20.34
CA LYS A 757 -0.19 6.21 -20.38
C LYS A 757 -1.21 7.08 -21.11
N THR A 758 -2.48 6.72 -21.06
CA THR A 758 -3.59 7.59 -21.48
C THR A 758 -4.11 8.37 -20.28
N VAL A 759 -4.33 9.68 -20.44
CA VAL A 759 -4.86 10.55 -19.38
C VAL A 759 -6.39 10.54 -19.44
N PHE A 760 -7.04 10.16 -18.34
CA PHE A 760 -8.50 10.13 -18.23
C PHE A 760 -9.00 11.33 -17.42
N VAL A 761 -10.06 11.97 -17.91
CA VAL A 761 -10.69 13.13 -17.27
C VAL A 761 -12.18 12.88 -17.16
N VAL A 762 -12.76 13.05 -15.97
CA VAL A 762 -14.22 13.03 -15.80
C VAL A 762 -14.79 14.34 -16.36
N VAL A 763 -15.73 14.23 -17.30
CA VAL A 763 -16.37 15.40 -17.93
C VAL A 763 -17.86 15.52 -17.62
N ARG A 764 -18.43 14.53 -16.93
CA ARG A 764 -19.82 14.57 -16.47
C ARG A 764 -20.00 13.85 -15.15
N GLY A 765 -20.76 14.45 -14.24
CA GLY A 765 -21.06 13.89 -12.93
C GLY A 765 -21.11 14.96 -11.84
N MET A 766 -21.80 14.68 -10.72
CA MET A 766 -21.94 15.62 -9.59
C MET A 766 -20.59 15.95 -8.92
N ILE A 767 -19.58 15.10 -9.09
CA ILE A 767 -18.22 15.32 -8.57
C ILE A 767 -17.60 16.64 -9.10
N LEU A 768 -18.01 17.07 -10.30
CA LEU A 768 -17.57 18.31 -10.92
C LEU A 768 -18.12 19.59 -10.26
N ASP A 769 -18.97 19.48 -9.23
CA ASP A 769 -19.35 20.63 -8.41
C ASP A 769 -18.23 21.05 -7.44
N ARG A 770 -17.26 20.15 -7.20
CA ARG A 770 -16.22 20.34 -6.17
C ARG A 770 -14.81 20.09 -6.70
N THR A 771 -14.64 19.09 -7.57
CA THR A 771 -13.32 18.59 -8.00
C THR A 771 -13.37 18.13 -9.44
N LEU A 772 -12.26 18.22 -10.17
CA LEU A 772 -12.09 17.64 -11.50
C LEU A 772 -11.18 16.40 -11.40
N PRO A 773 -11.73 15.17 -11.39
CA PRO A 773 -10.92 13.96 -11.34
C PRO A 773 -10.13 13.76 -12.64
N VAL A 774 -8.81 13.57 -12.49
CA VAL A 774 -7.85 13.31 -13.57
C VAL A 774 -6.94 12.17 -13.16
N GLY A 775 -6.87 11.11 -13.97
CA GLY A 775 -6.08 9.90 -13.69
C GLY A 775 -5.22 9.51 -14.89
N LEU A 776 -4.03 8.97 -14.64
CA LEU A 776 -3.15 8.41 -15.67
C LEU A 776 -3.25 6.90 -15.65
N SER A 777 -3.63 6.29 -16.78
CA SER A 777 -3.74 4.84 -16.88
C SER A 777 -2.36 4.17 -16.96
N GLU A 778 -2.09 3.19 -16.10
CA GLU A 778 -0.86 2.39 -16.11
C GLU A 778 -1.03 1.05 -16.85
N VAL A 779 -2.27 0.68 -17.17
CA VAL A 779 -2.64 -0.57 -17.86
C VAL A 779 -3.43 -0.28 -19.13
N PRO A 780 -3.47 -1.19 -20.12
CA PRO A 780 -4.39 -1.06 -21.24
C PRO A 780 -5.84 -1.10 -20.71
N ALA A 781 -6.66 -0.15 -21.09
CA ALA A 781 -7.97 -0.01 -20.47
C ALA A 781 -9.02 0.61 -21.38
N THR A 782 -10.27 0.56 -20.93
CA THR A 782 -11.41 1.22 -21.55
C THR A 782 -12.05 2.18 -20.55
N ILE A 783 -12.85 3.14 -21.03
CA ILE A 783 -13.45 4.16 -20.15
C ILE A 783 -14.95 4.35 -20.41
N ASN A 784 -15.64 4.78 -19.37
CA ASN A 784 -17.05 5.15 -19.38
C ASN A 784 -17.34 6.40 -20.23
N GLN A 785 -18.57 6.51 -20.74
CA GLN A 785 -19.05 7.62 -21.57
C GLN A 785 -19.02 9.02 -20.93
N ASP A 786 -18.97 9.11 -19.60
CA ASP A 786 -18.90 10.35 -18.84
C ASP A 786 -17.45 10.82 -18.62
N MET A 787 -16.49 10.16 -19.29
CA MET A 787 -15.06 10.45 -19.25
C MET A 787 -14.50 10.72 -20.65
N LYS A 788 -13.35 11.39 -20.69
CA LYS A 788 -12.54 11.60 -21.89
C LYS A 788 -11.16 11.00 -21.69
N ALA A 789 -10.65 10.41 -22.76
CA ALA A 789 -9.29 9.93 -22.88
C ALA A 789 -8.47 10.92 -23.69
N LEU A 790 -7.37 11.40 -23.14
CA LEU A 790 -6.46 12.35 -23.74
C LEU A 790 -5.12 11.63 -23.97
N ARG A 791 -4.73 11.51 -25.23
CA ARG A 791 -3.41 10.95 -25.61
C ARG A 791 -2.56 12.07 -26.21
N PRO A 792 -1.47 12.48 -25.53
CA PRO A 792 -0.62 13.54 -26.04
C PRO A 792 0.20 13.10 -27.26
N ASP A 793 0.72 14.07 -28.00
CA ASP A 793 1.71 13.86 -29.05
C ASP A 793 3.14 13.75 -28.48
N ASP A 794 4.14 13.59 -29.36
CA ASP A 794 5.55 13.39 -28.96
C ASP A 794 6.18 14.60 -28.23
N HIS A 795 5.52 15.77 -28.23
CA HIS A 795 6.01 16.98 -27.58
C HIS A 795 5.50 17.14 -26.14
N LEU A 796 4.55 16.30 -25.69
CA LEU A 796 3.92 16.42 -24.39
C LEU A 796 3.90 15.06 -23.66
N LEU A 797 4.53 14.98 -22.49
CA LEU A 797 4.53 13.75 -21.70
C LEU A 797 3.14 13.51 -21.09
N PRO A 798 2.59 12.27 -21.13
CA PRO A 798 1.32 11.94 -20.48
C PRO A 798 1.28 12.28 -18.99
N GLU A 799 2.37 12.00 -18.27
CA GLU A 799 2.54 12.33 -16.86
C GLU A 799 2.44 13.85 -16.63
N TYR A 800 3.09 14.63 -17.49
CA TYR A 800 3.06 16.10 -17.42
C TYR A 800 1.68 16.65 -17.75
N LEU A 801 0.99 16.09 -18.76
CA LEU A 801 -0.38 16.46 -19.10
C LEU A 801 -1.34 16.18 -17.93
N ALA A 802 -1.26 15.01 -17.31
CA ALA A 802 -2.08 14.68 -16.15
C ALA A 802 -1.82 15.65 -14.99
N LEU A 803 -0.56 15.93 -14.70
CA LEU A 803 -0.13 16.90 -13.71
C LEU A 803 -0.70 18.30 -13.98
N LEU A 804 -0.58 18.76 -15.23
CA LEU A 804 -1.04 20.08 -15.66
C LEU A 804 -2.57 20.22 -15.53
N LEU A 805 -3.34 19.21 -15.93
CA LEU A 805 -4.79 19.23 -15.82
C LEU A 805 -5.26 19.30 -14.36
N ARG A 806 -4.54 18.63 -13.44
CA ARG A 806 -4.76 18.77 -11.99
C ARG A 806 -4.41 20.17 -11.49
N ALA A 807 -3.35 20.77 -12.03
CA ALA A 807 -2.95 22.14 -11.71
C ALA A 807 -3.98 23.19 -12.14
N ILE A 808 -4.63 23.00 -13.29
CA ILE A 808 -5.62 23.95 -13.83
C ILE A 808 -7.06 23.57 -13.53
N SER A 809 -7.27 22.57 -12.67
CA SER A 809 -8.61 22.08 -12.30
C SER A 809 -9.55 23.19 -11.82
N PRO A 810 -9.14 24.17 -10.96
CA PRO A 810 -10.02 25.27 -10.57
C PRO A 810 -10.57 26.07 -11.76
N LEU A 811 -9.74 26.33 -12.77
CA LEU A 811 -10.14 27.08 -13.98
C LEU A 811 -11.13 26.28 -14.82
N LEU A 812 -10.91 24.98 -14.96
CA LEU A 812 -11.82 24.09 -15.68
C LEU A 812 -13.16 23.94 -14.96
N LEU A 813 -13.17 24.00 -13.62
CA LEU A 813 -14.40 23.95 -12.83
C LEU A 813 -15.24 25.23 -12.96
N GLU A 814 -14.64 26.39 -13.23
CA GLU A 814 -15.37 27.65 -13.46
C GLU A 814 -16.25 27.62 -14.72
N VAL A 815 -15.87 26.81 -15.71
CA VAL A 815 -16.61 26.67 -16.98
C VAL A 815 -17.56 25.47 -16.99
N VAL A 816 -17.66 24.71 -15.89
CA VAL A 816 -18.61 23.60 -15.73
C VAL A 816 -20.03 24.13 -15.73
N LYS A 817 -20.88 23.52 -16.56
CA LYS A 817 -22.29 23.89 -16.73
C LYS A 817 -23.19 22.89 -16.04
N GLU A 818 -24.37 23.35 -15.66
CA GLU A 818 -25.43 22.50 -15.13
C GLU A 818 -26.35 22.03 -16.26
N SER A 819 -26.56 20.72 -16.34
CA SER A 819 -27.50 20.12 -17.30
C SER A 819 -28.94 20.17 -16.79
N SER A 820 -29.91 19.86 -17.66
CA SER A 820 -31.35 19.89 -17.37
C SER A 820 -31.81 19.02 -16.18
N HIS A 821 -30.98 18.06 -15.74
CA HIS A 821 -31.25 17.17 -14.62
C HIS A 821 -30.36 17.44 -13.40
N GLY A 822 -29.72 18.62 -13.31
CA GLY A 822 -28.84 19.02 -12.20
C GLY A 822 -27.42 18.43 -12.27
N THR A 823 -27.15 17.50 -13.18
CA THR A 823 -25.81 16.93 -13.37
C THR A 823 -24.84 17.99 -13.91
N LYS A 824 -23.67 18.12 -13.29
CA LYS A 824 -22.60 18.99 -13.75
C LYS A 824 -21.85 18.38 -14.94
N ARG A 825 -21.42 19.23 -15.88
CA ARG A 825 -20.78 18.84 -17.13
C ARG A 825 -19.72 19.85 -17.56
N LEU A 826 -18.53 19.35 -17.86
CA LEU A 826 -17.47 20.06 -18.56
C LEU A 826 -17.64 19.80 -20.07
N ASP A 827 -17.91 20.84 -20.86
CA ASP A 827 -18.03 20.66 -22.30
C ASP A 827 -16.66 20.39 -22.93
N THR A 828 -16.63 19.48 -23.90
CA THR A 828 -15.39 19.11 -24.59
C THR A 828 -14.74 20.30 -25.30
N GLU A 829 -15.53 21.24 -25.81
CA GLU A 829 -15.02 22.47 -26.44
C GLU A 829 -14.29 23.38 -25.45
N ASP A 830 -14.76 23.46 -24.20
CA ASP A 830 -14.10 24.25 -23.15
C ASP A 830 -12.76 23.59 -22.76
N LEU A 831 -12.74 22.25 -22.67
CA LEU A 831 -11.51 21.48 -22.45
C LEU A 831 -10.53 21.58 -23.64
N GLU A 832 -11.01 21.55 -24.88
CA GLU A 832 -10.19 21.63 -26.10
C GLU A 832 -9.49 22.97 -26.27
N ASN A 833 -10.15 24.06 -25.84
CA ASN A 833 -9.69 25.42 -26.07
C ASN A 833 -8.89 26.01 -24.91
N ILE A 834 -8.73 25.28 -23.78
CA ILE A 834 -7.89 25.75 -22.69
C ILE A 834 -6.44 25.87 -23.17
N GLU A 835 -5.84 27.02 -22.92
CA GLU A 835 -4.46 27.30 -23.31
C GLU A 835 -3.50 26.70 -22.28
N ILE A 836 -2.52 25.92 -22.76
CA ILE A 836 -1.57 25.18 -21.93
C ILE A 836 -0.12 25.55 -22.25
N PRO A 837 0.77 25.61 -21.25
CA PRO A 837 2.20 25.71 -21.47
C PRO A 837 2.77 24.38 -21.97
N ILE A 838 3.74 24.45 -22.88
CA ILE A 838 4.42 23.29 -23.47
C ILE A 838 5.93 23.51 -23.33
N PRO A 839 6.53 23.13 -22.19
CA PRO A 839 7.97 23.15 -21.99
C PRO A 839 8.66 22.16 -22.95
N PRO A 840 9.97 22.30 -23.21
CA PRO A 840 10.77 21.22 -23.77
C PRO A 840 10.63 19.93 -22.94
N VAL A 841 10.63 18.76 -23.60
CA VAL A 841 10.39 17.45 -22.93
C VAL A 841 11.34 17.20 -21.75
N ASP A 842 12.61 17.61 -21.84
CA ASP A 842 13.56 17.47 -20.73
C ASP A 842 13.19 18.35 -19.52
N GLU A 843 12.62 19.53 -19.75
CA GLU A 843 12.10 20.39 -18.68
C GLU A 843 10.79 19.83 -18.11
N GLN A 844 9.94 19.22 -18.93
CA GLN A 844 8.76 18.49 -18.43
C GLN A 844 9.18 17.37 -17.46
N ARG A 845 10.24 16.61 -17.77
CA ARG A 845 10.79 15.59 -16.87
C ARG A 845 11.30 16.19 -15.56
N GLN A 846 12.03 17.32 -15.64
CA GLN A 846 12.52 18.01 -14.45
C GLN A 846 11.38 18.52 -13.55
N ILE A 847 10.30 19.06 -14.16
CA ILE A 847 9.10 19.49 -13.42
C ILE A 847 8.45 18.27 -12.75
N LEU A 848 8.30 17.16 -13.47
CA LEU A 848 7.75 15.93 -12.92
C LEU A 848 8.57 15.41 -11.74
N GLU A 849 9.89 15.34 -11.87
CA GLU A 849 10.80 14.91 -10.80
C GLU A 849 10.76 15.86 -9.59
N ASP A 850 10.71 17.18 -9.81
CA ASP A 850 10.61 18.16 -8.73
C ASP A 850 9.28 18.08 -8.00
N VAL A 851 8.17 17.97 -8.74
CA VAL A 851 6.84 17.79 -8.15
C VAL A 851 6.76 16.48 -7.39
N GLU A 852 7.14 15.35 -8.00
CA GLU A 852 7.15 14.03 -7.36
C GLU A 852 7.97 14.09 -6.06
N ARG A 853 9.18 14.66 -6.09
CA ARG A 853 10.00 14.84 -4.90
C ARG A 853 9.32 15.65 -3.80
N ARG A 854 8.53 16.68 -4.16
CA ARG A 854 7.83 17.56 -3.20
C ARG A 854 6.48 16.98 -2.75
N THR A 855 5.82 16.16 -3.56
CA THR A 855 4.48 15.61 -3.28
C THR A 855 4.49 14.17 -2.77
N ASN A 856 5.58 13.41 -2.91
CA ASN A 856 5.66 11.99 -2.49
C ASN A 856 5.13 11.72 -1.09
N LYS A 857 5.42 12.61 -0.13
CA LYS A 857 4.92 12.51 1.26
C LYS A 857 3.44 12.82 1.39
N ILE A 858 2.93 13.72 0.56
CA ILE A 858 1.51 14.03 0.50
C ILE A 858 0.77 12.86 -0.15
N ASP A 859 1.32 12.28 -1.21
CA ASP A 859 0.75 11.15 -1.93
C ASP A 859 0.66 9.91 -1.05
N SER A 860 1.74 9.58 -0.32
CA SER A 860 1.72 8.52 0.71
C SER A 860 0.62 8.72 1.76
N LYS A 861 0.45 9.95 2.26
CA LYS A 861 -0.60 10.27 3.25
C LYS A 861 -2.00 10.22 2.66
N ILE A 862 -2.16 10.63 1.40
CA ILE A 862 -3.44 10.56 0.69
C ILE A 862 -3.82 9.08 0.48
N ASP A 863 -2.87 8.23 0.09
CA ASP A 863 -3.09 6.79 -0.07
C ASP A 863 -3.44 6.11 1.26
N GLU A 864 -2.78 6.49 2.36
CA GLU A 864 -3.12 6.04 3.71
C GLU A 864 -4.56 6.46 4.09
N ILE A 865 -4.95 7.69 3.78
CA ILE A 865 -6.30 8.19 4.05
C ILE A 865 -7.35 7.50 3.17
N TYR A 866 -7.07 7.22 1.90
CA TYR A 866 -7.99 6.47 1.05
C TYR A 866 -8.18 5.04 1.53
N ARG A 867 -7.11 4.40 2.02
CA ARG A 867 -7.22 3.08 2.67
C ARG A 867 -8.09 3.16 3.91
N LEU A 868 -7.83 4.08 4.83
CA LEU A 868 -8.67 4.29 6.02
C LEU A 868 -10.14 4.55 5.67
N ARG A 869 -10.40 5.25 4.56
CA ARG A 869 -11.77 5.45 4.07
C ARG A 869 -12.41 4.15 3.61
N ASP A 870 -11.68 3.33 2.86
CA ASP A 870 -12.17 2.03 2.41
C ASP A 870 -12.39 1.07 3.62
N ASP A 871 -11.52 1.13 4.65
CA ASP A 871 -11.69 0.42 5.92
C ASP A 871 -13.00 0.83 6.61
N VAL A 872 -13.27 2.14 6.65
CA VAL A 872 -14.50 2.68 7.22
C VAL A 872 -15.74 2.27 6.40
N GLU A 873 -15.68 2.32 5.07
CA GLU A 873 -16.77 1.87 4.19
C GLU A 873 -17.03 0.36 4.37
N ALA A 874 -15.99 -0.45 4.58
CA ALA A 874 -16.10 -1.87 4.89
C ALA A 874 -16.71 -2.13 6.29
N LEU A 875 -16.30 -1.36 7.30
CA LEU A 875 -16.90 -1.42 8.64
C LEU A 875 -18.38 -1.04 8.62
N GLU A 876 -18.79 -0.05 7.83
CA GLU A 876 -20.20 0.30 7.66
C GLU A 876 -21.00 -0.81 6.98
N ALA A 877 -20.43 -1.46 5.96
CA ALA A 877 -21.07 -2.60 5.32
C ALA A 877 -21.26 -3.75 6.32
N ALA A 878 -20.25 -4.04 7.14
CA ALA A 878 -20.32 -5.04 8.20
C ALA A 878 -21.39 -4.68 9.26
N VAL A 879 -21.42 -3.44 9.74
CA VAL A 879 -22.44 -2.94 10.69
C VAL A 879 -23.84 -2.99 10.07
N GLY A 880 -23.97 -2.65 8.79
CA GLY A 880 -25.22 -2.72 8.03
C GLY A 880 -25.75 -4.15 7.95
N ASN A 881 -24.87 -5.10 7.61
CA ASN A 881 -25.17 -6.53 7.54
C ASN A 881 -25.55 -7.08 8.91
N GLN A 882 -24.83 -6.69 9.97
CA GLN A 882 -25.15 -7.08 11.34
C GLN A 882 -26.52 -6.54 11.77
N ARG A 883 -26.83 -5.28 11.47
CA ARG A 883 -28.13 -4.66 11.73
C ARG A 883 -29.26 -5.38 11.00
N GLN A 884 -29.05 -5.76 9.74
CA GLN A 884 -30.00 -6.57 8.98
C GLN A 884 -30.18 -7.96 9.60
N ALA A 885 -29.11 -8.64 10.02
CA ALA A 885 -29.16 -9.94 10.68
C ALA A 885 -29.89 -9.88 12.04
N LEU A 886 -29.76 -8.78 12.77
CA LEU A 886 -30.44 -8.53 14.04
C LEU A 886 -31.91 -8.19 13.88
N LEU A 887 -32.24 -7.37 12.88
CA LEU A 887 -33.62 -7.16 12.44
C LEU A 887 -34.24 -8.49 11.98
N MET A 888 -33.48 -9.34 11.28
CA MET A 888 -33.86 -10.70 10.91
C MET A 888 -34.21 -11.54 12.15
N SER A 889 -33.34 -11.55 13.15
CA SER A 889 -33.53 -12.32 14.40
C SER A 889 -34.72 -11.81 15.24
N ALA A 890 -35.00 -10.50 15.19
CA ALA A 890 -36.15 -9.88 15.85
C ALA A 890 -37.47 -10.18 15.15
N VAL A 891 -37.49 -10.12 13.82
CA VAL A 891 -38.70 -10.29 13.01
C VAL A 891 -39.09 -11.76 12.86
N THR A 892 -38.11 -12.68 12.86
CA THR A 892 -38.36 -14.14 12.81
C THR A 892 -38.72 -14.74 14.17
N GLY A 893 -38.72 -13.95 15.25
CA GLY A 893 -39.08 -14.40 16.60
C GLY A 893 -38.01 -15.27 17.28
N GLN A 894 -36.78 -15.30 16.75
CA GLN A 894 -35.66 -16.01 17.39
C GLN A 894 -35.07 -15.24 18.58
N LEU A 895 -35.38 -13.95 18.72
CA LEU A 895 -35.22 -13.19 19.95
C LEU A 895 -36.37 -13.50 20.94
N SER A 896 -36.48 -14.76 21.35
CA SER A 896 -37.22 -15.14 22.56
C SER A 896 -36.39 -16.12 23.37
N ASP A 897 -36.23 -15.79 24.65
CA ASP A 897 -35.52 -16.49 25.72
C ASP A 897 -34.00 -16.23 25.85
N LYS A 898 -33.66 -15.05 26.40
CA LYS A 898 -32.73 -14.94 27.54
C LYS A 898 -32.91 -13.63 28.31
#